data_AF-A0A7K5TTG5-F1
#
_entry.id   AF-A0A7K5TTG5-F1
#
_cell.length_a   1.000
_cell.length_b   1.000
_cell.length_c   1.000
_cell.angle_alpha   90.00
_cell.angle_beta   90.00
_cell.angle_gamma   90.00
#
_symmetry.space_group_name_H-M   'P 1'
#
loop_
_entity.id
_entity.type
_entity.pdbx_description
1 polymer ?
#
loop_
_entity_poly.entity_id
_entity_poly.type
_entity_poly.pdbx_seq_one_letter_code
_entity_poly.pdbx_strand_id
1 'polypeptide(L)'
;MDLWFFLLLLGSGLISVGANNVTTGPPTTVPTSPRSPTKAPTAGPEDGTTTSSNRLNVSTPGTVSTLASKPLPTTAARISPNGTTGSLNTSSTLRTTVPVPPATSLLPSVTPSAPHTAAPSTEAETTERNFSMVVTTQETSSASHNDLSFPLADETPIIAVMVALSSLLVIVFIIIVLYMLRFKKYKQAGSHSNSFRLSNGRTDDTEPQSMPLLARSPSTNRKYPPLPVDKLEEEINRRMADDNKLFREEFNALPACPIQATCEAASKEENKEKNRYVNILPYDHSRVHLTPVEGVPDSDYINASFINGYQEKNKFIAAQGPKEETVNDFWRMIWEQNTATIVMVTNLKERKECKCAQYWPDQGCWTYGNIRVSVEDVTVLVDYTVRKFCIQQVGDVTNKKPQRLVTQFHFTSWPDFGVPFTPIGMLKFLKKVKTCNPQYAGAIVVHCSAGVGRTGTFIVIDAMLDMMHAERKVDVYGFVSRIRAQRCQMVQTDMQYVFIYQALLEHYLYGDTELEVTSLEIHLQKIYNKVPGTSSNGLEEEFKKLTSIKIQNDKMRTGNLPANMKKNRVLQIIPYEFNRVIIPVKRGEENTDYVNASFIDGYRQKDSYIASQGPLQHTIEDFWRMIWEWKSCSIVMLTELEERGQEKCAQYWPSDGSVSYGDITVELKKEEECESYTVRDLLVTNTRENKSRQIRQFHFHGWPEVGIPGDGKGMINIIAAVQKQQQQSGNHPITVHCSAGAGRTGTFCALSTVLERVKAEAILDVFQTVKSLRLQRPHMVQTLEQYEFCYKVVQEYIDAFSDYANFK
;
A
#
# COMPACT_ATOMS: atom_id res chain seq x y z
N MET A 1 -19.21 -53.13 2.05
CA MET A 1 -19.90 -53.25 3.35
C MET A 1 -19.95 -51.92 4.11
N ASP A 2 -20.82 -50.97 3.78
CA ASP A 2 -21.44 -50.70 2.47
C ASP A 2 -21.81 -49.23 2.31
N LEU A 3 -21.57 -48.72 1.10
CA LEU A 3 -22.19 -47.50 0.58
C LEU A 3 -23.51 -47.96 -0.04
N TRP A 4 -24.67 -47.69 0.60
CA TRP A 4 -26.01 -47.72 -0.03
C TRP A 4 -27.12 -47.27 0.94
N PHE A 5 -27.21 -45.96 1.19
CA PHE A 5 -28.45 -45.29 1.63
C PHE A 5 -28.38 -43.81 1.20
N PHE A 6 -29.55 -43.17 1.00
CA PHE A 6 -29.71 -41.78 0.53
C PHE A 6 -29.22 -41.47 -0.89
N LEU A 7 -29.77 -42.19 -1.88
CA LEU A 7 -29.88 -41.67 -3.24
C LEU A 7 -31.21 -42.09 -3.91
N LEU A 8 -32.34 -41.72 -3.29
CA LEU A 8 -33.67 -41.89 -3.87
C LEU A 8 -34.70 -40.93 -3.23
N LEU A 9 -34.74 -39.68 -3.73
CA LEU A 9 -35.92 -38.80 -3.72
C LEU A 9 -35.66 -37.58 -4.63
N LEU A 10 -35.95 -37.76 -5.91
CA LEU A 10 -35.96 -36.72 -6.95
C LEU A 10 -37.41 -36.40 -7.31
N GLY A 11 -37.76 -35.12 -7.51
CA GLY A 11 -39.00 -34.76 -8.22
C GLY A 11 -39.61 -33.40 -7.87
N SER A 12 -39.69 -32.52 -8.88
CA SER A 12 -40.40 -31.22 -8.89
C SER A 12 -39.90 -30.13 -7.91
N GLY A 13 -39.90 -28.84 -8.29
CA GLY A 13 -40.20 -28.24 -9.59
C GLY A 13 -39.76 -26.78 -9.65
N LEU A 14 -39.62 -26.21 -10.86
CA LEU A 14 -39.31 -24.79 -11.04
C LEU A 14 -40.54 -23.90 -10.77
N ILE A 15 -40.32 -22.66 -10.34
CA ILE A 15 -40.86 -21.44 -11.00
C ILE A 15 -40.14 -20.18 -10.50
N SER A 16 -40.26 -19.10 -11.29
CA SER A 16 -39.55 -17.82 -11.13
C SER A 16 -40.43 -16.75 -10.43
N VAL A 17 -39.96 -15.49 -10.49
CA VAL A 17 -40.63 -14.22 -10.17
C VAL A 17 -40.57 -13.78 -8.69
N GLY A 18 -40.08 -12.56 -8.50
CA GLY A 18 -40.33 -11.74 -7.32
C GLY A 18 -40.93 -10.39 -7.74
N ALA A 19 -41.65 -9.72 -6.83
CA ALA A 19 -42.20 -8.38 -7.05
C ALA A 19 -42.45 -7.65 -5.72
N ASN A 20 -42.50 -6.33 -5.77
CA ASN A 20 -42.83 -5.45 -4.64
C ASN A 20 -44.35 -5.42 -4.38
N ASN A 21 -44.77 -5.08 -3.15
CA ASN A 21 -45.81 -4.09 -2.78
C ASN A 21 -46.01 -4.15 -1.24
N VAL A 22 -46.26 -3.09 -0.44
CA VAL A 22 -47.00 -1.82 -0.58
C VAL A 22 -48.50 -1.92 -0.17
N THR A 23 -48.71 -1.68 1.13
CA THR A 23 -49.86 -0.97 1.77
C THR A 23 -51.28 -1.58 1.79
N THR A 24 -51.82 -1.84 2.99
CA THR A 24 -53.21 -1.50 3.44
C THR A 24 -53.46 -1.83 4.94
N GLY A 25 -54.53 -1.27 5.54
CA GLY A 25 -55.03 -1.45 6.92
C GLY A 25 -56.39 -0.70 7.08
N PRO A 26 -56.97 -0.41 8.26
CA PRO A 26 -56.70 -0.79 9.66
C PRO A 26 -57.91 -1.56 10.30
N PRO A 27 -58.14 -1.61 11.65
CA PRO A 27 -58.83 -0.52 12.39
C PRO A 27 -58.41 -0.27 13.88
N THR A 28 -59.00 0.80 14.47
CA THR A 28 -59.09 1.34 15.87
C THR A 28 -58.71 0.47 17.10
N THR A 29 -58.32 1.00 18.29
CA THR A 29 -58.72 2.25 19.03
C THR A 29 -57.61 2.82 19.94
N VAL A 30 -57.81 4.02 20.52
CA VAL A 30 -56.81 4.83 21.29
C VAL A 30 -57.40 5.31 22.64
N PRO A 31 -56.55 5.52 23.68
CA PRO A 31 -56.50 6.82 24.40
C PRO A 31 -55.03 7.31 24.59
N THR A 32 -54.57 8.47 24.11
CA THR A 32 -54.79 9.88 24.54
C THR A 32 -54.24 10.23 25.94
N SER A 33 -53.52 11.34 26.20
CA SER A 33 -52.87 12.34 25.30
C SER A 33 -51.81 13.17 26.12
N PRO A 34 -51.45 14.46 25.88
CA PRO A 34 -50.08 14.76 25.43
C PRO A 34 -49.33 15.86 26.24
N ARG A 35 -48.10 16.20 25.82
CA ARG A 35 -47.67 17.62 25.79
C ARG A 35 -46.61 17.91 24.72
N SER A 36 -46.71 19.10 24.13
CA SER A 36 -45.83 19.65 23.09
C SER A 36 -45.21 21.00 23.55
N PRO A 37 -44.16 21.53 22.88
CA PRO A 37 -43.30 22.59 23.44
C PRO A 37 -43.67 24.01 22.99
N THR A 38 -43.05 25.04 23.60
CA THR A 38 -43.17 26.46 23.21
C THR A 38 -41.86 27.23 23.49
N LYS A 39 -41.68 28.40 22.86
CA LYS A 39 -40.44 29.21 22.85
C LYS A 39 -40.37 30.28 23.97
N ALA A 40 -39.18 30.91 24.09
CA ALA A 40 -38.83 32.11 24.86
C ALA A 40 -39.58 33.40 24.36
N PRO A 41 -39.46 34.64 24.93
CA PRO A 41 -38.31 35.23 25.68
C PRO A 41 -38.65 36.23 26.84
N THR A 42 -37.63 36.95 27.39
CA THR A 42 -37.55 38.45 27.62
C THR A 42 -36.68 38.89 28.84
N ALA A 43 -35.89 39.97 28.67
CA ALA A 43 -35.14 40.93 29.55
C ALA A 43 -34.86 40.75 31.09
N GLY A 44 -33.85 41.49 31.58
CA GLY A 44 -33.44 41.66 33.01
C GLY A 44 -34.09 42.88 33.72
N PRO A 45 -33.46 43.62 34.68
CA PRO A 45 -32.01 43.76 35.00
C PRO A 45 -31.62 43.75 36.52
N GLU A 46 -30.35 44.13 36.85
CA GLU A 46 -29.84 44.73 38.14
C GLU A 46 -29.95 43.94 39.48
N ASP A 47 -29.10 44.11 40.52
CA ASP A 47 -27.73 44.66 40.71
C ASP A 47 -27.16 44.18 42.09
N GLY A 48 -25.86 44.40 42.39
CA GLY A 48 -25.38 44.69 43.76
C GLY A 48 -24.51 43.65 44.54
N THR A 49 -23.17 43.84 44.50
CA THR A 49 -22.17 43.81 45.63
C THR A 49 -22.09 42.63 46.66
N THR A 50 -20.98 42.35 47.37
CA THR A 50 -19.80 43.17 47.77
C THR A 50 -18.56 42.31 48.15
N THR A 51 -17.34 42.89 48.03
CA THR A 51 -16.06 42.58 48.78
C THR A 51 -15.45 41.16 48.76
N SER A 52 -14.12 40.92 48.76
CA SER A 52 -12.88 41.70 48.50
C SER A 52 -11.66 40.71 48.63
N SER A 53 -10.34 41.00 48.54
CA SER A 53 -9.52 42.23 48.34
C SER A 53 -8.09 41.87 47.86
N ASN A 54 -7.38 42.84 47.24
CA ASN A 54 -5.90 43.05 47.26
C ASN A 54 -4.93 41.99 46.67
N ARG A 55 -3.73 42.27 46.10
CA ARG A 55 -2.91 43.45 45.64
C ARG A 55 -1.64 42.85 44.94
N LEU A 56 -0.82 43.43 44.04
CA LEU A 56 -0.67 44.67 43.22
C LEU A 56 0.00 44.23 41.88
N ASN A 57 -0.12 44.90 40.73
CA ASN A 57 0.61 46.08 40.18
C ASN A 57 2.16 46.01 40.28
N VAL A 58 2.96 46.52 39.33
CA VAL A 58 2.74 47.47 38.19
C VAL A 58 3.54 46.96 36.93
N SER A 59 3.70 47.55 35.73
CA SER A 59 3.61 48.93 35.15
C SER A 59 3.22 48.91 33.65
N THR A 60 2.81 50.06 33.11
CA THR A 60 2.89 50.44 31.66
C THR A 60 3.42 51.90 31.54
N PRO A 61 3.86 52.37 30.36
CA PRO A 61 2.99 53.06 29.38
C PRO A 61 3.25 52.56 27.92
N GLY A 62 2.58 52.97 26.83
CA GLY A 62 1.80 54.17 26.52
C GLY A 62 2.64 55.14 25.66
N THR A 63 2.35 55.39 24.38
CA THR A 63 1.38 56.41 23.92
C THR A 63 1.07 56.26 22.42
N VAL A 64 -0.06 56.80 21.96
CA VAL A 64 -0.60 56.74 20.58
C VAL A 64 -0.25 58.00 19.76
N SER A 65 -0.21 57.90 18.42
CA SER A 65 -0.62 59.01 17.55
C SER A 65 -1.25 58.52 16.24
N THR A 66 -2.18 59.29 15.69
CA THR A 66 -2.96 59.00 14.49
C THR A 66 -2.87 60.16 13.49
N LEU A 67 -3.00 59.88 12.18
CA LEU A 67 -3.85 60.65 11.27
C LEU A 67 -4.03 59.92 9.93
N ALA A 68 -4.97 60.37 9.10
CA ALA A 68 -5.29 59.78 7.79
C ALA A 68 -5.55 60.86 6.73
N SER A 69 -5.26 60.57 5.46
CA SER A 69 -5.95 61.18 4.30
C SER A 69 -5.53 60.56 2.95
N LYS A 70 -6.53 60.32 2.09
CA LYS A 70 -6.43 60.25 0.60
C LYS A 70 -6.48 61.71 0.04
N PRO A 71 -6.07 62.04 -1.22
CA PRO A 71 -6.59 61.39 -2.45
C PRO A 71 -5.64 61.33 -3.68
N LEU A 72 -6.20 60.87 -4.81
CA LEU A 72 -5.65 60.92 -6.18
C LEU A 72 -6.01 62.26 -6.87
N PRO A 73 -5.25 62.75 -7.86
CA PRO A 73 -5.57 62.49 -9.29
C PRO A 73 -4.31 62.35 -10.20
N THR A 74 -4.28 62.16 -11.53
CA THR A 74 -5.07 61.54 -12.63
C THR A 74 -4.43 62.09 -13.94
N THR A 75 -4.34 61.27 -15.02
CA THR A 75 -4.15 61.64 -16.46
C THR A 75 -2.80 62.08 -17.09
N ALA A 76 -2.58 61.55 -18.32
CA ALA A 76 -1.88 62.13 -19.50
C ALA A 76 -0.33 62.24 -19.51
N ALA A 77 0.37 62.24 -20.67
CA ALA A 77 0.11 61.60 -21.98
C ALA A 77 1.37 61.60 -22.90
N ARG A 78 1.54 60.51 -23.68
CA ARG A 78 2.03 60.36 -25.09
C ARG A 78 3.08 61.34 -25.70
N ILE A 79 3.98 60.75 -26.53
CA ILE A 79 4.70 61.27 -27.74
C ILE A 79 6.26 61.26 -27.63
N SER A 80 6.89 60.79 -28.72
CA SER A 80 8.34 60.71 -28.96
C SER A 80 8.86 61.93 -29.76
N PRO A 81 10.19 62.13 -29.85
CA PRO A 81 10.81 62.78 -31.01
C PRO A 81 11.68 61.80 -31.82
N ASN A 82 12.05 62.21 -33.04
CA ASN A 82 12.77 61.40 -34.03
C ASN A 82 13.78 62.29 -34.80
N GLY A 83 14.93 61.74 -35.25
CA GLY A 83 15.69 62.30 -36.38
C GLY A 83 17.18 62.69 -36.20
N THR A 84 18.05 61.94 -36.91
CA THR A 84 19.27 62.40 -37.65
C THR A 84 20.47 63.03 -36.89
N THR A 85 21.74 62.96 -37.34
CA THR A 85 22.29 62.72 -38.70
C THR A 85 23.74 62.14 -38.71
N GLY A 86 24.08 61.31 -39.71
CA GLY A 86 25.45 61.10 -40.26
C GLY A 86 26.42 60.18 -39.50
N SER A 87 27.54 59.69 -40.07
CA SER A 87 27.94 59.50 -41.49
C SER A 87 29.26 58.67 -41.56
N LEU A 88 29.65 58.19 -42.76
CA LEU A 88 30.83 57.36 -43.13
C LEU A 88 30.63 55.83 -42.92
N ASN A 89 30.53 54.99 -43.97
CA ASN A 89 31.49 54.59 -45.03
C ASN A 89 32.57 53.60 -44.52
N THR A 90 32.90 52.50 -45.21
CA THR A 90 32.71 52.18 -46.66
C THR A 90 32.60 50.66 -46.94
N SER A 91 31.83 50.25 -47.97
CA SER A 91 32.00 49.12 -48.94
C SER A 91 32.70 47.80 -48.56
N SER A 92 32.39 46.58 -49.06
CA SER A 92 31.31 45.92 -49.86
C SER A 92 31.69 44.41 -49.97
N THR A 93 31.21 43.44 -50.79
CA THR A 93 30.21 43.28 -51.89
C THR A 93 29.93 41.75 -51.99
N LEU A 94 28.69 41.25 -51.81
CA LEU A 94 27.66 40.90 -52.82
C LEU A 94 27.76 39.54 -53.58
N ARG A 95 26.65 38.75 -53.45
CA ARG A 95 26.09 37.67 -54.34
C ARG A 95 26.40 36.17 -54.13
N THR A 96 25.41 35.49 -53.53
CA THR A 96 24.57 34.40 -54.10
C THR A 96 25.18 33.20 -54.86
N THR A 97 25.05 31.97 -54.31
CA THR A 97 24.44 30.74 -54.93
C THR A 97 24.67 29.49 -54.03
N VAL A 98 24.09 28.32 -54.39
CA VAL A 98 23.81 27.09 -53.61
C VAL A 98 23.59 25.93 -54.64
N PRO A 99 23.85 24.59 -54.44
CA PRO A 99 24.12 23.80 -53.22
C PRO A 99 25.25 22.70 -53.30
N VAL A 100 25.41 21.86 -52.24
CA VAL A 100 25.49 20.35 -52.16
C VAL A 100 26.23 19.51 -53.26
N PRO A 101 26.99 18.40 -52.97
CA PRO A 101 27.65 17.91 -51.73
C PRO A 101 29.14 17.36 -51.94
N PRO A 102 29.66 16.15 -51.54
CA PRO A 102 31.01 16.03 -50.92
C PRO A 102 32.01 14.98 -51.51
N ALA A 103 33.24 14.83 -50.94
CA ALA A 103 33.91 13.53 -50.59
C ALA A 103 35.42 13.58 -50.13
N THR A 104 35.78 12.67 -49.20
CA THR A 104 37.06 11.91 -48.97
C THR A 104 38.48 12.54 -48.91
N SER A 105 39.25 12.16 -47.85
CA SER A 105 40.69 11.73 -47.82
C SER A 105 41.21 11.65 -46.35
N LEU A 106 42.26 10.91 -45.92
CA LEU A 106 43.02 9.74 -46.45
C LEU A 106 43.77 8.98 -45.29
N LEU A 107 44.30 7.78 -45.58
CA LEU A 107 45.21 6.92 -44.75
C LEU A 107 46.71 7.20 -45.12
N PRO A 108 47.80 6.52 -44.62
CA PRO A 108 47.99 5.18 -43.97
C PRO A 108 48.92 5.21 -42.70
N SER A 109 49.55 4.18 -42.08
CA SER A 109 49.94 2.75 -42.36
C SER A 109 50.30 2.06 -40.97
N VAL A 110 50.84 0.83 -40.74
CA VAL A 110 51.31 -0.38 -41.49
C VAL A 110 51.30 -1.65 -40.56
N THR A 111 51.93 -2.79 -40.92
CA THR A 111 51.96 -4.13 -40.24
C THR A 111 53.37 -4.81 -40.37
N PRO A 112 53.66 -6.13 -40.08
CA PRO A 112 52.93 -7.33 -39.54
C PRO A 112 53.57 -7.91 -38.24
N SER A 113 53.45 -9.15 -37.70
CA SER A 113 52.98 -10.54 -38.05
C SER A 113 52.37 -11.22 -36.78
N ALA A 114 51.77 -12.44 -36.67
CA ALA A 114 51.72 -13.75 -37.38
C ALA A 114 52.96 -14.69 -37.19
N PRO A 115 52.85 -16.06 -37.15
CA PRO A 115 51.69 -16.97 -37.33
C PRO A 115 51.39 -17.87 -36.06
N HIS A 116 50.40 -18.79 -35.94
CA HIS A 116 49.89 -19.86 -36.83
C HIS A 116 48.51 -20.46 -36.40
N THR A 117 47.58 -20.73 -37.36
CA THR A 117 46.49 -21.78 -37.40
C THR A 117 45.41 -21.91 -36.27
N ALA A 118 44.16 -22.32 -36.52
CA ALA A 118 43.43 -22.75 -37.73
C ALA A 118 41.89 -22.47 -37.67
N ALA A 119 41.20 -22.57 -38.82
CA ALA A 119 39.74 -22.50 -39.08
C ALA A 119 39.45 -23.34 -40.38
N PRO A 120 38.36 -23.24 -41.18
CA PRO A 120 37.13 -22.40 -41.20
C PRO A 120 35.86 -23.26 -40.89
N SER A 121 34.70 -23.36 -41.58
CA SER A 121 34.04 -22.82 -42.82
C SER A 121 32.57 -23.30 -42.89
N THR A 122 31.63 -22.90 -43.77
CA THR A 122 31.21 -21.64 -44.47
C THR A 122 29.90 -21.96 -45.26
N GLU A 123 29.12 -20.94 -45.64
CA GLU A 123 28.16 -20.92 -46.79
C GLU A 123 26.75 -21.58 -46.68
N ALA A 124 25.89 -21.19 -47.63
CA ALA A 124 24.41 -21.32 -47.59
C ALA A 124 23.79 -21.18 -49.01
N GLU A 125 22.53 -21.60 -49.20
CA GLU A 125 21.70 -21.15 -50.35
C GLU A 125 20.17 -21.33 -50.10
N THR A 126 19.33 -20.76 -50.97
CA THR A 126 17.87 -20.63 -50.80
C THR A 126 17.07 -20.85 -52.09
N THR A 127 15.97 -21.64 -52.04
CA THR A 127 14.97 -21.69 -53.14
C THR A 127 13.55 -21.99 -52.62
N GLU A 128 12.53 -21.41 -53.28
CA GLU A 128 11.09 -21.61 -53.05
C GLU A 128 10.51 -22.82 -53.85
N ARG A 129 9.35 -23.41 -53.44
CA ARG A 129 7.99 -23.17 -54.05
C ARG A 129 6.89 -24.23 -53.76
N ASN A 130 5.76 -23.70 -53.27
CA ASN A 130 4.34 -23.93 -53.63
C ASN A 130 3.86 -25.25 -54.29
N PHE A 131 2.82 -25.88 -53.71
CA PHE A 131 1.41 -26.07 -54.19
C PHE A 131 0.74 -27.09 -53.20
N SER A 132 -0.46 -26.95 -52.60
CA SER A 132 -1.78 -26.35 -52.89
C SER A 132 -2.83 -27.38 -53.38
N MET A 133 -4.13 -27.16 -53.01
CA MET A 133 -5.34 -27.94 -53.41
C MET A 133 -5.46 -29.38 -52.85
N VAL A 134 -6.63 -30.02 -52.64
CA VAL A 134 -8.09 -29.69 -52.49
C VAL A 134 -8.80 -31.01 -52.00
N VAL A 135 -10.07 -31.20 -51.55
CA VAL A 135 -11.33 -30.42 -51.39
C VAL A 135 -12.27 -31.07 -50.31
N THR A 136 -13.44 -30.45 -50.08
CA THR A 136 -14.69 -30.84 -49.36
C THR A 136 -15.21 -32.27 -49.68
N THR A 137 -16.06 -32.99 -48.91
CA THR A 137 -17.48 -32.78 -48.46
C THR A 137 -17.81 -33.58 -47.16
N GLN A 138 -18.75 -33.21 -46.27
CA GLN A 138 -20.24 -33.20 -46.36
C GLN A 138 -20.86 -34.61 -46.66
N GLU A 139 -21.99 -35.09 -46.10
CA GLU A 139 -22.95 -34.58 -45.08
C GLU A 139 -23.98 -35.67 -44.67
N THR A 140 -24.53 -35.66 -43.42
CA THR A 140 -25.81 -36.35 -42.99
C THR A 140 -25.97 -37.89 -43.18
N SER A 141 -26.93 -38.64 -42.60
CA SER A 141 -27.79 -38.52 -41.39
C SER A 141 -28.36 -39.90 -40.95
N SER A 142 -28.99 -39.94 -39.76
CA SER A 142 -30.13 -40.81 -39.39
C SER A 142 -30.03 -42.35 -39.33
N ALA A 143 -29.97 -42.85 -38.07
CA ALA A 143 -31.00 -43.71 -37.43
C ALA A 143 -30.88 -45.26 -37.35
N SER A 144 -31.51 -45.78 -36.27
CA SER A 144 -31.98 -47.16 -35.98
C SER A 144 -30.99 -48.33 -35.79
N HIS A 145 -30.66 -48.58 -34.52
CA HIS A 145 -30.85 -49.83 -33.75
C HIS A 145 -30.38 -51.23 -34.25
N ASN A 146 -29.75 -51.92 -33.28
CA ASN A 146 -29.66 -53.37 -33.03
C ASN A 146 -28.58 -54.23 -33.74
N ASP A 147 -27.55 -54.53 -32.92
CA ASP A 147 -27.06 -55.87 -32.56
C ASP A 147 -26.05 -56.67 -33.42
N LEU A 148 -24.92 -56.94 -32.76
CA LEU A 148 -23.99 -58.06 -32.90
C LEU A 148 -23.41 -58.39 -34.29
N SER A 149 -22.24 -57.80 -34.58
CA SER A 149 -20.98 -58.57 -34.47
C SER A 149 -19.74 -57.66 -34.60
N PHE A 150 -18.80 -57.80 -33.66
CA PHE A 150 -17.47 -57.17 -33.74
C PHE A 150 -16.38 -58.25 -33.72
N PRO A 151 -15.50 -58.32 -34.73
CA PRO A 151 -14.22 -59.03 -34.62
C PRO A 151 -13.23 -58.22 -33.76
N LEU A 152 -12.20 -58.89 -33.24
CA LEU A 152 -11.22 -58.26 -32.34
C LEU A 152 -10.46 -57.11 -33.00
N ALA A 153 -10.31 -56.00 -32.27
CA ALA A 153 -9.46 -54.87 -32.65
C ALA A 153 -8.42 -54.58 -31.54
N ASP A 154 -7.16 -54.76 -31.91
CA ASP A 154 -5.91 -54.39 -31.25
C ASP A 154 -5.94 -53.65 -29.88
N GLU A 155 -5.63 -54.37 -28.80
CA GLU A 155 -5.47 -53.85 -27.42
C GLU A 155 -4.15 -53.08 -27.18
N THR A 156 -3.19 -53.11 -28.11
CA THR A 156 -1.82 -52.60 -27.87
C THR A 156 -1.72 -51.14 -27.40
N PRO A 157 -2.52 -50.14 -27.86
CA PRO A 157 -2.38 -48.77 -27.37
C PRO A 157 -2.88 -48.62 -25.92
N ILE A 158 -3.87 -49.39 -25.49
CA ILE A 158 -4.40 -49.36 -24.12
C ILE A 158 -3.37 -49.94 -23.15
N ILE A 159 -2.77 -51.07 -23.51
CA ILE A 159 -1.69 -51.71 -22.74
C ILE A 159 -0.48 -50.77 -22.63
N ALA A 160 -0.10 -50.06 -23.70
CA ALA A 160 1.00 -49.10 -23.68
C ALA A 160 0.76 -47.94 -22.68
N VAL A 161 -0.45 -47.37 -22.66
CA VAL A 161 -0.83 -46.31 -21.71
C VAL A 161 -0.86 -46.83 -20.26
N MET A 162 -1.40 -48.04 -20.05
CA MET A 162 -1.39 -48.72 -18.74
C MET A 162 0.03 -48.93 -18.20
N VAL A 163 0.96 -49.38 -19.05
CA VAL A 163 2.38 -49.58 -18.67
C VAL A 163 3.07 -48.25 -18.39
N ALA A 164 2.79 -47.19 -19.16
CA ALA A 164 3.35 -45.86 -18.93
C ALA A 164 2.89 -45.26 -17.58
N LEU A 165 1.59 -45.37 -17.26
CA LEU A 165 1.04 -44.91 -15.97
C LEU A 165 1.59 -45.72 -14.80
N SER A 166 1.70 -47.05 -14.95
CA SER A 166 2.31 -47.94 -13.95
C SER A 166 3.77 -47.55 -13.68
N SER A 167 4.54 -47.29 -14.73
CA SER A 167 5.94 -46.87 -14.64
C SER A 167 6.09 -45.52 -13.94
N LEU A 168 5.21 -44.55 -14.24
CA LEU A 168 5.20 -43.24 -13.61
C LEU A 168 4.94 -43.33 -12.09
N LEU A 169 3.98 -44.17 -11.67
CA LEU A 169 3.69 -44.41 -10.25
C LEU A 169 4.87 -45.05 -9.51
N VAL A 170 5.57 -46.01 -10.14
CA VAL A 170 6.80 -46.60 -9.59
C VAL A 170 7.92 -45.56 -9.46
N ILE A 171 8.10 -44.69 -10.45
CA ILE A 171 9.10 -43.60 -10.39
C ILE A 171 8.77 -42.62 -9.25
N VAL A 172 7.51 -42.21 -9.09
CA VAL A 172 7.08 -41.33 -7.99
C VAL A 172 7.30 -42.01 -6.63
N PHE A 173 6.98 -43.30 -6.50
CA PHE A 173 7.24 -44.06 -5.28
C PHE A 173 8.74 -44.14 -4.95
N ILE A 174 9.60 -44.40 -5.95
CA ILE A 174 11.06 -44.40 -5.79
C ILE A 174 11.58 -43.02 -5.36
N ILE A 175 11.06 -41.93 -5.93
CA ILE A 175 11.41 -40.56 -5.51
C ILE A 175 11.03 -40.31 -4.05
N ILE A 176 9.83 -40.75 -3.62
CA ILE A 176 9.38 -40.63 -2.22
C ILE A 176 10.27 -41.46 -1.28
N VAL A 177 10.62 -42.69 -1.65
CA VAL A 177 11.51 -43.56 -0.86
C VAL A 177 12.92 -42.97 -0.78
N LEU A 178 13.47 -42.45 -1.88
CA LEU A 178 14.78 -41.77 -1.89
C LEU A 178 14.76 -40.48 -1.06
N TYR A 179 13.67 -39.71 -1.09
CA TYR A 179 13.49 -38.54 -0.24
C TYR A 179 13.45 -38.93 1.25
N MET A 180 12.67 -39.95 1.61
CA MET A 180 12.57 -40.48 2.98
C MET A 180 13.90 -41.06 3.47
N LEU A 181 14.66 -41.76 2.62
CA LEU A 181 15.99 -42.25 2.94
C LEU A 181 17.01 -41.10 3.10
N ARG A 182 16.95 -40.07 2.24
CA ARG A 182 17.80 -38.87 2.36
C ARG A 182 17.49 -38.09 3.65
N PHE A 183 16.21 -37.96 4.00
CA PHE A 183 15.75 -37.34 5.24
C PHE A 183 16.18 -38.15 6.48
N LYS A 184 16.05 -39.47 6.46
CA LYS A 184 16.53 -40.38 7.52
C LYS A 184 18.06 -40.30 7.69
N LYS A 185 18.81 -40.22 6.59
CA LYS A 185 20.27 -40.04 6.60
C LYS A 185 20.69 -38.67 7.13
N TYR A 186 19.94 -37.61 6.83
CA TYR A 186 20.10 -36.28 7.47
C TYR A 186 19.88 -36.36 8.98
N LYS A 187 18.83 -37.06 9.43
CA LYS A 187 18.51 -37.21 10.86
C LYS A 187 19.56 -38.02 11.64
N GLN A 188 20.23 -38.99 10.99
CA GLN A 188 21.37 -39.69 11.59
C GLN A 188 22.67 -38.88 11.58
N ALA A 189 22.93 -38.09 10.53
CA ALA A 189 24.12 -37.23 10.45
C ALA A 189 24.14 -36.14 11.54
N GLY A 190 22.98 -35.64 11.95
CA GLY A 190 22.84 -34.70 13.07
C GLY A 190 22.92 -35.34 14.47
N SER A 191 23.12 -36.66 14.59
CA SER A 191 22.97 -37.40 15.86
C SER A 191 24.26 -38.09 16.34
N HIS A 192 25.41 -37.79 15.75
CA HIS A 192 26.72 -38.36 16.14
C HIS A 192 27.79 -37.29 16.40
N SER A 193 27.77 -36.71 17.59
CA SER A 193 28.96 -36.15 18.27
C SER A 193 28.68 -35.99 19.77
N ASN A 194 29.74 -36.09 20.59
CA ASN A 194 29.76 -35.89 22.04
C ASN A 194 29.19 -37.02 22.93
N SER A 195 29.72 -38.24 22.74
CA SER A 195 29.90 -39.16 23.86
C SER A 195 31.34 -39.04 24.38
N PHE A 196 31.54 -38.43 25.55
CA PHE A 196 32.83 -38.48 26.24
C PHE A 196 32.69 -38.49 27.77
N ARG A 197 32.84 -39.70 28.33
CA ARG A 197 33.32 -40.06 29.68
C ARG A 197 32.88 -39.20 30.87
N LEU A 198 32.04 -39.83 31.71
CA LEU A 198 31.91 -39.53 33.13
C LEU A 198 33.27 -39.59 33.86
N SER A 199 33.44 -38.72 34.86
CA SER A 199 34.45 -38.84 35.91
C SER A 199 33.77 -38.49 37.24
N ASN A 200 33.92 -39.33 38.26
CA ASN A 200 33.29 -39.09 39.56
C ASN A 200 33.94 -37.89 40.27
N GLY A 201 33.10 -36.99 40.80
CA GLY A 201 33.47 -35.86 41.66
C GLY A 201 32.48 -35.76 42.81
N ARG A 202 33.00 -35.77 44.05
CA ARG A 202 32.22 -35.96 45.28
C ARG A 202 31.47 -34.68 45.71
N THR A 203 30.38 -34.88 46.44
CA THR A 203 29.48 -33.89 47.07
C THR A 203 30.15 -32.73 47.81
N ASP A 204 29.53 -31.55 47.75
CA ASP A 204 29.26 -30.71 48.93
C ASP A 204 28.02 -29.83 48.69
N ASP A 205 27.34 -29.39 49.75
CA ASP A 205 26.03 -28.71 49.70
C ASP A 205 26.11 -27.17 49.75
N THR A 206 25.43 -26.46 48.84
CA THR A 206 25.01 -25.06 49.05
C THR A 206 23.76 -24.72 48.20
N GLU A 207 22.88 -23.84 48.70
CA GLU A 207 21.62 -23.48 48.04
C GLU A 207 21.77 -22.67 46.73
N PRO A 208 20.87 -22.85 45.74
CA PRO A 208 20.92 -22.15 44.45
C PRO A 208 20.27 -20.75 44.49
N GLN A 209 20.80 -19.81 45.29
CA GLN A 209 20.29 -18.44 45.33
C GLN A 209 20.99 -17.50 44.33
N SER A 210 20.67 -17.60 43.04
CA SER A 210 20.86 -16.48 42.10
C SER A 210 20.01 -16.61 40.82
N MET A 211 19.13 -15.64 40.57
CA MET A 211 18.51 -15.47 39.25
C MET A 211 19.51 -14.80 38.29
N PRO A 212 19.80 -15.35 37.10
CA PRO A 212 20.58 -14.64 36.09
C PRO A 212 19.80 -13.42 35.58
N LEU A 213 20.22 -12.22 36.00
CA LEU A 213 19.68 -10.97 35.49
C LEU A 213 20.03 -10.82 34.00
N LEU A 214 19.11 -11.21 33.11
CA LEU A 214 19.18 -10.85 31.69
C LEU A 214 18.99 -9.33 31.56
N ALA A 215 20.12 -8.64 31.63
CA ALA A 215 20.31 -7.22 31.40
C ALA A 215 21.60 -7.03 30.58
N ARG A 216 21.48 -6.45 29.39
CA ARG A 216 22.58 -5.87 28.60
C ARG A 216 23.75 -6.80 28.22
N SER A 217 23.47 -7.98 27.66
CA SER A 217 24.45 -8.69 26.83
C SER A 217 24.40 -8.16 25.38
N PRO A 218 25.51 -7.67 24.79
CA PRO A 218 25.62 -7.43 23.36
C PRO A 218 25.46 -8.72 22.54
N SER A 219 25.23 -8.62 21.23
CA SER A 219 25.27 -9.77 20.30
C SER A 219 26.58 -10.56 20.51
N THR A 220 26.45 -11.80 20.99
CA THR A 220 27.59 -12.70 21.22
C THR A 220 28.16 -13.25 19.92
N ASN A 221 27.43 -13.12 18.81
CA ASN A 221 27.88 -13.57 17.50
C ASN A 221 28.79 -12.53 16.84
N ARG A 222 30.10 -12.76 16.89
CA ARG A 222 31.12 -11.90 16.26
C ARG A 222 30.98 -11.74 14.73
N LYS A 223 30.23 -12.62 14.03
CA LYS A 223 29.95 -12.47 12.58
C LYS A 223 28.92 -11.37 12.29
N TYR A 224 28.01 -11.09 13.24
CA TYR A 224 26.90 -10.15 13.07
C TYR A 224 26.83 -9.15 14.25
N PRO A 225 27.75 -8.16 14.29
CA PRO A 225 27.76 -7.10 15.29
C PRO A 225 26.70 -6.01 14.99
N PRO A 226 26.36 -5.15 15.99
CA PRO A 226 25.53 -3.97 15.76
C PRO A 226 26.10 -3.04 14.69
N LEU A 227 25.25 -2.62 13.75
CA LEU A 227 25.62 -1.75 12.64
C LEU A 227 25.48 -0.26 13.00
N PRO A 228 26.51 0.58 12.79
CA PRO A 228 26.37 2.03 12.75
C PRO A 228 25.42 2.49 11.64
N VAL A 229 24.59 3.50 11.90
CA VAL A 229 23.55 3.96 10.95
C VAL A 229 24.13 4.57 9.68
N ASP A 230 25.32 5.18 9.75
CA ASP A 230 26.09 5.69 8.62
C ASP A 230 26.45 4.60 7.59
N LYS A 231 26.55 3.34 8.03
CA LYS A 231 26.85 2.19 7.17
C LYS A 231 25.62 1.38 6.76
N LEU A 232 24.43 1.78 7.19
CA LEU A 232 23.22 0.99 7.01
C LEU A 232 22.89 0.80 5.52
N GLU A 233 23.03 1.84 4.70
CA GLU A 233 22.79 1.75 3.26
C GLU A 233 23.84 0.87 2.55
N GLU A 234 25.14 1.07 2.84
CA GLU A 234 26.24 0.28 2.27
C GLU A 234 26.07 -1.21 2.57
N GLU A 235 25.83 -1.55 3.84
CA GLU A 235 25.71 -2.92 4.32
C GLU A 235 24.43 -3.60 3.84
N ILE A 236 23.30 -2.86 3.69
CA ILE A 236 22.09 -3.39 3.06
C ILE A 236 22.32 -3.68 1.58
N ASN A 237 22.91 -2.76 0.81
CA ASN A 237 23.22 -3.00 -0.60
C ASN A 237 24.14 -4.22 -0.76
N ARG A 238 25.17 -4.34 0.10
CA ARG A 238 26.07 -5.50 0.13
C ARG A 238 25.34 -6.81 0.47
N ARG A 239 24.34 -6.78 1.36
CA ARG A 239 23.58 -7.98 1.77
C ARG A 239 22.46 -8.39 0.81
N MET A 240 21.90 -7.43 0.05
CA MET A 240 20.90 -7.67 -1.00
C MET A 240 21.53 -8.24 -2.29
N ALA A 241 22.84 -8.12 -2.47
CA ALA A 241 23.57 -8.72 -3.59
C ALA A 241 23.40 -10.26 -3.66
N ASP A 242 23.68 -10.82 -4.83
CA ASP A 242 23.55 -12.25 -5.14
C ASP A 242 22.18 -12.84 -4.73
N ASP A 243 21.08 -12.16 -5.06
CA ASP A 243 19.72 -12.53 -4.62
C ASP A 243 19.63 -12.62 -3.09
N ASN A 244 19.96 -11.53 -2.37
CA ASN A 244 19.91 -11.48 -0.91
C ASN A 244 20.73 -12.58 -0.20
N LYS A 245 21.80 -13.10 -0.83
CA LYS A 245 22.56 -14.27 -0.34
C LYS A 245 23.02 -14.12 1.10
N LEU A 246 23.62 -12.97 1.45
CA LEU A 246 24.16 -12.75 2.79
C LEU A 246 23.05 -12.52 3.82
N PHE A 247 21.91 -11.93 3.43
CA PHE A 247 20.73 -11.90 4.29
C PHE A 247 20.18 -13.30 4.57
N ARG A 248 20.19 -14.20 3.58
CA ARG A 248 19.81 -15.61 3.76
C ARG A 248 20.80 -16.34 4.67
N GLU A 249 22.12 -16.13 4.51
CA GLU A 249 23.13 -16.67 5.44
C GLU A 249 22.96 -16.16 6.88
N GLU A 250 22.60 -14.88 7.06
CA GLU A 250 22.40 -14.27 8.38
C GLU A 250 21.12 -14.76 9.05
N PHE A 251 20.01 -14.78 8.31
CA PHE A 251 18.73 -15.30 8.79
C PHE A 251 18.83 -16.79 9.17
N ASN A 252 19.49 -17.61 8.35
CA ASN A 252 19.70 -19.04 8.64
C ASN A 252 20.69 -19.29 9.78
N ALA A 253 21.49 -18.29 10.18
CA ALA A 253 22.37 -18.36 11.34
C ALA A 253 21.69 -17.97 12.67
N LEU A 254 20.48 -17.41 12.64
CA LEU A 254 19.71 -17.09 13.85
C LEU A 254 19.38 -18.38 14.63
N PRO A 255 19.56 -18.40 15.97
CA PRO A 255 19.20 -19.57 16.77
C PRO A 255 17.70 -19.88 16.68
N ALA A 256 17.33 -21.15 16.80
CA ALA A 256 15.94 -21.58 16.90
C ALA A 256 15.32 -21.16 18.24
N CYS A 257 16.06 -21.41 19.32
CA CYS A 257 15.93 -20.78 20.63
C CYS A 257 17.36 -20.64 21.21
N PRO A 258 17.76 -19.49 21.78
CA PRO A 258 19.09 -19.29 22.37
C PRO A 258 19.25 -19.87 23.78
N ILE A 259 18.15 -20.35 24.40
CA ILE A 259 18.11 -20.92 25.75
C ILE A 259 17.43 -22.30 25.72
N GLN A 260 17.61 -23.09 26.79
CA GLN A 260 16.72 -24.22 27.04
C GLN A 260 15.39 -23.69 27.57
N ALA A 261 14.30 -24.02 26.87
CA ALA A 261 12.95 -23.58 27.21
C ALA A 261 11.95 -24.71 26.96
N THR A 262 11.04 -24.91 27.93
CA THR A 262 9.95 -25.89 27.88
C THR A 262 8.69 -25.27 27.26
N CYS A 263 7.73 -26.12 26.88
CA CYS A 263 6.39 -25.73 26.43
C CYS A 263 5.33 -26.74 26.91
N GLU A 264 5.47 -27.20 28.15
CA GLU A 264 4.65 -28.24 28.79
C GLU A 264 3.18 -27.83 28.87
N ALA A 265 2.88 -26.61 29.33
CA ALA A 265 1.51 -26.12 29.42
C ALA A 265 0.83 -26.04 28.04
N ALA A 266 1.61 -25.72 27.00
CA ALA A 266 1.14 -25.66 25.61
C ALA A 266 0.99 -27.04 24.94
N SER A 267 1.64 -28.08 25.48
CA SER A 267 1.68 -29.44 24.93
C SER A 267 0.63 -30.38 25.55
N LYS A 268 0.04 -29.99 26.69
CA LYS A 268 -1.12 -30.64 27.31
C LYS A 268 -2.25 -30.90 26.31
N GLU A 269 -2.93 -32.05 26.44
CA GLU A 269 -4.03 -32.47 25.57
C GLU A 269 -5.18 -31.43 25.59
N GLU A 270 -5.50 -30.97 26.79
CA GLU A 270 -6.53 -29.98 27.14
C GLU A 270 -6.29 -28.60 26.50
N ASN A 271 -5.05 -28.34 26.06
CA ASN A 271 -4.62 -27.08 25.47
C ASN A 271 -4.30 -27.19 23.97
N LYS A 272 -4.29 -28.40 23.37
CA LYS A 272 -4.00 -28.56 21.94
C LYS A 272 -4.97 -27.79 21.05
N GLU A 273 -6.27 -27.87 21.33
CA GLU A 273 -7.27 -27.14 20.53
C GLU A 273 -7.20 -25.62 20.70
N LYS A 274 -6.58 -25.11 21.76
CA LYS A 274 -6.32 -23.66 21.91
C LYS A 274 -5.19 -23.20 20.97
N ASN A 275 -4.43 -24.11 20.37
CA ASN A 275 -3.36 -23.81 19.41
C ASN A 275 -3.86 -23.89 17.95
N ARG A 276 -3.51 -22.87 17.15
CA ARG A 276 -3.77 -22.81 15.70
C ARG A 276 -2.73 -23.60 14.89
N TYR A 277 -1.53 -23.79 15.45
CA TYR A 277 -0.43 -24.55 14.84
C TYR A 277 0.32 -25.34 15.91
N VAL A 278 0.39 -26.67 15.77
CA VAL A 278 1.04 -27.58 16.74
C VAL A 278 2.56 -27.34 16.90
N ASN A 279 3.18 -26.65 15.95
CA ASN A 279 4.61 -26.32 15.95
C ASN A 279 4.92 -24.87 16.39
N ILE A 280 3.91 -24.09 16.80
CA ILE A 280 4.06 -22.70 17.26
C ILE A 280 3.46 -22.58 18.66
N LEU A 281 4.25 -22.96 19.67
CA LEU A 281 3.85 -23.02 21.07
C LEU A 281 4.57 -21.91 21.87
N PRO A 282 3.91 -21.26 22.85
CA PRO A 282 4.58 -20.37 23.79
C PRO A 282 5.52 -21.18 24.70
N TYR A 283 6.60 -20.56 25.18
CA TYR A 283 7.45 -21.17 26.21
C TYR A 283 6.88 -20.93 27.60
N ASP A 284 7.01 -21.90 28.51
CA ASP A 284 6.34 -21.82 29.82
C ASP A 284 6.83 -20.64 30.68
N HIS A 285 8.11 -20.27 30.56
CA HIS A 285 8.72 -19.17 31.32
C HIS A 285 8.30 -17.76 30.86
N SER A 286 7.64 -17.65 29.70
CA SER A 286 7.31 -16.38 29.02
C SER A 286 5.85 -16.29 28.58
N ARG A 287 5.06 -17.36 28.73
CA ARG A 287 3.65 -17.37 28.33
C ARG A 287 2.85 -16.35 29.11
N VAL A 288 1.78 -15.85 28.49
CA VAL A 288 0.78 -15.11 29.25
C VAL A 288 -0.05 -16.11 30.03
N HIS A 289 -0.14 -15.91 31.35
CA HIS A 289 -1.06 -16.65 32.21
C HIS A 289 -2.38 -15.89 32.28
N LEU A 290 -3.49 -16.62 32.14
CA LEU A 290 -4.82 -16.14 32.51
C LEU A 290 -5.13 -16.57 33.95
N THR A 291 -6.00 -15.83 34.60
CA THR A 291 -6.51 -16.17 35.93
C THR A 291 -7.30 -17.48 35.82
N PRO A 292 -7.00 -18.54 36.60
CA PRO A 292 -7.77 -19.78 36.54
C PRO A 292 -9.26 -19.54 36.85
N VAL A 293 -10.12 -20.14 36.04
CA VAL A 293 -11.58 -20.14 36.24
C VAL A 293 -11.96 -21.35 37.07
N GLU A 294 -12.65 -21.12 38.19
CA GLU A 294 -13.10 -22.19 39.09
C GLU A 294 -13.95 -23.23 38.35
N GLY A 295 -13.68 -24.51 38.59
CA GLY A 295 -14.35 -25.62 37.91
C GLY A 295 -13.92 -25.89 36.46
N VAL A 296 -13.03 -25.08 35.86
CA VAL A 296 -12.56 -25.25 34.47
C VAL A 296 -11.05 -25.55 34.44
N PRO A 297 -10.64 -26.82 34.26
CA PRO A 297 -9.22 -27.18 34.11
C PRO A 297 -8.53 -26.43 32.96
N ASP A 298 -7.24 -26.14 33.16
CA ASP A 298 -6.37 -25.53 32.14
C ASP A 298 -6.89 -24.20 31.54
N SER A 299 -7.74 -23.50 32.28
CA SER A 299 -8.27 -22.18 31.96
C SER A 299 -7.26 -21.04 32.19
N ASP A 300 -6.03 -21.35 32.58
CA ASP A 300 -4.92 -20.40 32.69
C ASP A 300 -4.12 -20.24 31.38
N TYR A 301 -4.36 -21.11 30.38
CA TYR A 301 -3.58 -21.17 29.15
C TYR A 301 -4.16 -20.32 28.00
N ILE A 302 -3.28 -19.54 27.35
CA ILE A 302 -3.50 -18.95 26.03
C ILE A 302 -2.20 -19.02 25.21
N ASN A 303 -2.30 -19.17 23.88
CA ASN A 303 -1.13 -19.15 23.00
C ASN A 303 -0.65 -17.70 22.75
N ALA A 304 0.00 -17.14 23.77
CA ALA A 304 0.63 -15.83 23.74
C ALA A 304 1.88 -15.80 24.63
N SER A 305 2.82 -14.90 24.35
CA SER A 305 4.08 -14.78 25.11
C SER A 305 4.47 -13.31 25.28
N PHE A 306 4.98 -12.93 26.45
CA PHE A 306 5.55 -11.61 26.68
C PHE A 306 6.87 -11.45 25.92
N ILE A 307 7.04 -10.33 25.20
CA ILE A 307 8.23 -9.98 24.44
C ILE A 307 8.76 -8.62 24.92
N ASN A 308 10.08 -8.51 25.04
CA ASN A 308 10.73 -7.25 25.41
C ASN A 308 10.75 -6.25 24.25
N GLY A 309 10.65 -4.97 24.56
CA GLY A 309 11.06 -3.88 23.68
C GLY A 309 12.57 -3.66 23.76
N TYR A 310 13.05 -2.51 23.27
CA TYR A 310 14.49 -2.20 23.25
C TYR A 310 15.10 -2.05 24.66
N GLN A 311 14.48 -1.23 25.52
CA GLN A 311 14.91 -0.98 26.91
C GLN A 311 13.86 -1.41 27.95
N GLU A 312 12.70 -1.89 27.50
CA GLU A 312 11.51 -2.16 28.31
C GLU A 312 11.20 -3.67 28.33
N LYS A 313 11.11 -4.27 29.51
CA LYS A 313 10.74 -5.69 29.65
C LYS A 313 9.23 -5.86 29.47
N ASN A 314 8.83 -6.92 28.78
CA ASN A 314 7.42 -7.29 28.55
C ASN A 314 6.54 -6.21 27.88
N LYS A 315 7.13 -5.21 27.18
CA LYS A 315 6.45 -4.15 26.40
C LYS A 315 5.32 -4.68 25.50
N PHE A 316 5.51 -5.88 24.95
CA PHE A 316 4.59 -6.52 24.03
C PHE A 316 4.11 -7.88 24.52
N ILE A 317 2.92 -8.27 24.08
CA ILE A 317 2.45 -9.65 24.07
C ILE A 317 2.39 -10.10 22.60
N ALA A 318 3.22 -11.07 22.21
CA ALA A 318 3.12 -11.73 20.91
C ALA A 318 2.10 -12.87 21.00
N ALA A 319 0.92 -12.68 20.40
CA ALA A 319 -0.20 -13.61 20.47
C ALA A 319 -0.51 -14.27 19.12
N GLN A 320 -1.03 -15.50 19.19
CA GLN A 320 -1.77 -16.13 18.09
C GLN A 320 -3.02 -15.30 17.73
N GLY A 321 -3.38 -15.25 16.45
CA GLY A 321 -4.71 -14.75 16.03
C GLY A 321 -5.79 -15.75 16.46
N PRO A 322 -6.75 -15.36 17.32
CA PRO A 322 -7.66 -16.29 17.98
C PRO A 322 -8.36 -17.22 16.99
N LYS A 323 -8.58 -18.48 17.40
CA LYS A 323 -9.59 -19.37 16.81
C LYS A 323 -10.97 -19.01 17.40
N GLU A 324 -12.07 -19.46 16.81
CA GLU A 324 -13.42 -19.10 17.30
C GLU A 324 -13.62 -19.50 18.78
N GLU A 325 -13.13 -20.67 19.16
CA GLU A 325 -13.11 -21.23 20.50
C GLU A 325 -12.18 -20.50 21.50
N THR A 326 -11.28 -19.62 21.03
CA THR A 326 -10.34 -18.85 21.88
C THR A 326 -10.57 -17.34 21.86
N VAL A 327 -11.63 -16.85 21.20
CA VAL A 327 -12.00 -15.41 21.22
C VAL A 327 -12.27 -14.92 22.66
N ASN A 328 -12.93 -15.74 23.48
CA ASN A 328 -13.25 -15.41 24.88
C ASN A 328 -11.97 -15.26 25.73
N ASP A 329 -11.01 -16.18 25.57
CA ASP A 329 -9.73 -16.13 26.27
C ASP A 329 -8.86 -14.95 25.79
N PHE A 330 -8.94 -14.59 24.51
CA PHE A 330 -8.24 -13.44 23.96
C PHE A 330 -8.74 -12.10 24.56
N TRP A 331 -10.05 -11.91 24.70
CA TRP A 331 -10.59 -10.73 25.39
C TRP A 331 -10.34 -10.74 26.89
N ARG A 332 -10.38 -11.92 27.52
CA ARG A 332 -9.98 -12.10 28.92
C ARG A 332 -8.52 -11.71 29.14
N MET A 333 -7.61 -12.10 28.25
CA MET A 333 -6.21 -11.68 28.24
C MET A 333 -6.08 -10.14 28.17
N ILE A 334 -6.74 -9.50 27.20
CA ILE A 334 -6.71 -8.03 27.02
C ILE A 334 -7.17 -7.31 28.29
N TRP A 335 -8.21 -7.82 28.95
CA TRP A 335 -8.74 -7.26 30.19
C TRP A 335 -7.82 -7.48 31.40
N GLU A 336 -7.32 -8.70 31.61
CA GLU A 336 -6.46 -9.03 32.75
C GLU A 336 -5.09 -8.34 32.64
N GLN A 337 -4.52 -8.25 31.44
CA GLN A 337 -3.22 -7.60 31.18
C GLN A 337 -3.31 -6.07 31.04
N ASN A 338 -4.48 -5.46 31.28
CA ASN A 338 -4.74 -4.02 31.16
C ASN A 338 -4.31 -3.41 29.81
N THR A 339 -4.42 -4.18 28.72
CA THR A 339 -4.01 -3.77 27.37
C THR A 339 -4.98 -2.71 26.83
N ALA A 340 -4.45 -1.53 26.49
CA ALA A 340 -5.20 -0.48 25.80
C ALA A 340 -5.05 -0.54 24.25
N THR A 341 -4.07 -1.27 23.73
CA THR A 341 -3.70 -1.26 22.31
C THR A 341 -3.52 -2.67 21.76
N ILE A 342 -4.24 -2.99 20.68
CA ILE A 342 -4.14 -4.24 19.94
C ILE A 342 -3.59 -3.95 18.54
N VAL A 343 -2.61 -4.73 18.09
CA VAL A 343 -1.96 -4.60 16.78
C VAL A 343 -2.18 -5.88 15.99
N MET A 344 -3.06 -5.82 15.01
CA MET A 344 -3.42 -6.92 14.11
C MET A 344 -2.68 -6.77 12.78
N VAL A 345 -1.63 -7.56 12.57
CA VAL A 345 -0.83 -7.60 11.33
C VAL A 345 -1.18 -8.84 10.49
N THR A 346 -2.47 -9.02 10.20
CA THR A 346 -2.99 -10.03 9.26
C THR A 346 -4.39 -9.65 8.81
N ASN A 347 -4.76 -9.97 7.57
CA ASN A 347 -6.16 -10.01 7.16
C ASN A 347 -6.85 -11.26 7.79
N LEU A 348 -8.17 -11.23 7.92
CA LEU A 348 -8.97 -12.35 8.46
C LEU A 348 -8.85 -13.62 7.60
N LYS A 349 -8.87 -13.43 6.28
CA LYS A 349 -8.74 -14.48 5.27
C LYS A 349 -7.71 -14.07 4.21
N GLU A 350 -6.90 -15.03 3.77
CA GLU A 350 -5.89 -14.89 2.72
C GLU A 350 -6.00 -16.12 1.82
N ARG A 351 -6.08 -15.94 0.49
CA ARG A 351 -6.48 -16.99 -0.48
C ARG A 351 -7.64 -17.91 -0.05
N LYS A 352 -8.65 -17.36 0.64
CA LYS A 352 -9.81 -18.04 1.30
C LYS A 352 -9.51 -18.80 2.60
N GLU A 353 -8.26 -19.04 2.97
CA GLU A 353 -7.91 -19.66 4.26
C GLU A 353 -8.18 -18.71 5.43
N CYS A 354 -8.76 -19.19 6.53
CA CYS A 354 -8.92 -18.40 7.75
C CYS A 354 -7.58 -18.26 8.49
N LYS A 355 -7.08 -17.03 8.58
CA LYS A 355 -5.85 -16.67 9.30
C LYS A 355 -6.13 -16.18 10.72
N CYS A 356 -7.29 -15.58 10.96
CA CYS A 356 -7.74 -15.11 12.27
C CYS A 356 -9.28 -15.18 12.34
N ALA A 357 -9.84 -15.56 13.49
CA ALA A 357 -11.27 -15.37 13.78
C ALA A 357 -11.60 -13.87 13.86
N GLN A 358 -12.84 -13.48 13.56
CA GLN A 358 -13.29 -12.11 13.78
C GLN A 358 -13.70 -11.93 15.24
N TYR A 359 -12.76 -11.46 16.05
CA TYR A 359 -12.97 -11.26 17.49
C TYR A 359 -13.65 -9.93 17.86
N TRP A 360 -14.25 -9.20 16.90
CA TRP A 360 -14.93 -7.93 17.17
C TRP A 360 -16.31 -7.87 16.48
N PRO A 361 -17.32 -7.21 17.09
CA PRO A 361 -18.57 -6.92 16.41
C PRO A 361 -18.35 -5.82 15.35
N ASP A 362 -19.04 -5.91 14.21
CA ASP A 362 -19.00 -4.87 13.17
C ASP A 362 -19.74 -3.59 13.58
N GLN A 363 -20.74 -3.71 14.46
CA GLN A 363 -21.56 -2.60 14.97
C GLN A 363 -22.17 -2.96 16.34
N GLY A 364 -22.52 -1.93 17.12
CA GLY A 364 -23.15 -2.12 18.44
C GLY A 364 -22.20 -2.75 19.46
N CYS A 365 -22.68 -3.70 20.25
CA CYS A 365 -21.86 -4.41 21.24
C CYS A 365 -22.12 -5.92 21.27
N TRP A 366 -21.08 -6.67 21.61
CA TRP A 366 -21.13 -8.12 21.84
C TRP A 366 -20.49 -8.47 23.19
N THR A 367 -20.71 -9.69 23.69
CA THR A 367 -20.09 -10.19 24.93
C THR A 367 -19.33 -11.47 24.64
N TYR A 368 -18.03 -11.46 24.93
CA TYR A 368 -17.11 -12.60 24.77
C TYR A 368 -16.73 -13.11 26.15
N GLY A 369 -17.26 -14.28 26.53
CA GLY A 369 -17.18 -14.79 27.90
C GLY A 369 -17.82 -13.81 28.89
N ASN A 370 -17.01 -13.19 29.74
CA ASN A 370 -17.43 -12.15 30.69
C ASN A 370 -17.00 -10.72 30.28
N ILE A 371 -16.48 -10.51 29.07
CA ILE A 371 -16.05 -9.19 28.58
C ILE A 371 -17.05 -8.67 27.54
N ARG A 372 -17.77 -7.61 27.88
CA ARG A 372 -18.58 -6.84 26.92
C ARG A 372 -17.66 -5.93 26.11
N VAL A 373 -17.86 -5.88 24.80
CA VAL A 373 -17.10 -5.08 23.82
C VAL A 373 -18.09 -4.30 22.97
N SER A 374 -18.01 -2.97 23.00
CA SER A 374 -18.82 -2.04 22.21
C SER A 374 -17.96 -1.34 21.16
N VAL A 375 -18.47 -1.16 19.93
CA VAL A 375 -17.81 -0.35 18.89
C VAL A 375 -18.09 1.13 19.15
N GLU A 376 -17.05 1.95 19.17
CA GLU A 376 -17.15 3.41 19.32
C GLU A 376 -16.85 4.15 18.00
N ASP A 377 -15.85 3.69 17.24
CA ASP A 377 -15.35 4.36 16.03
C ASP A 377 -14.60 3.36 15.12
N VAL A 378 -14.68 3.55 13.80
CA VAL A 378 -13.99 2.77 12.77
C VAL A 378 -13.49 3.69 11.65
N THR A 379 -12.17 3.90 11.59
CA THR A 379 -11.51 4.67 10.53
C THR A 379 -10.76 3.73 9.58
N VAL A 380 -11.16 3.69 8.31
CA VAL A 380 -10.52 2.89 7.25
C VAL A 380 -9.62 3.77 6.38
N LEU A 381 -8.36 3.36 6.24
CA LEU A 381 -7.32 3.95 5.38
C LEU A 381 -6.73 2.87 4.45
N VAL A 382 -5.93 3.28 3.46
CA VAL A 382 -5.37 2.38 2.42
C VAL A 382 -4.45 1.27 2.97
N ASP A 383 -3.64 1.58 3.99
CA ASP A 383 -2.70 0.63 4.60
C ASP A 383 -3.25 -0.09 5.85
N TYR A 384 -4.19 0.53 6.55
CA TYR A 384 -4.69 0.02 7.82
C TYR A 384 -6.09 0.54 8.20
N THR A 385 -6.79 -0.21 9.05
CA THR A 385 -8.01 0.22 9.74
C THR A 385 -7.71 0.47 11.22
N VAL A 386 -8.26 1.53 11.80
CA VAL A 386 -8.28 1.79 13.24
C VAL A 386 -9.69 1.56 13.76
N ARG A 387 -9.86 0.76 14.81
CA ARG A 387 -11.15 0.55 15.50
C ARG A 387 -10.99 0.93 16.97
N LYS A 388 -11.94 1.69 17.51
CA LYS A 388 -12.02 1.98 18.95
C LYS A 388 -13.14 1.16 19.58
N PHE A 389 -12.85 0.54 20.71
CA PHE A 389 -13.78 -0.28 21.46
C PHE A 389 -13.89 0.20 22.91
N CYS A 390 -15.11 0.30 23.43
CA CYS A 390 -15.34 0.42 24.87
C CYS A 390 -15.57 -0.97 25.44
N ILE A 391 -14.70 -1.42 26.36
CA ILE A 391 -14.77 -2.76 26.95
C ILE A 391 -15.05 -2.72 28.46
N GLN A 392 -15.80 -3.70 28.96
CA GLN A 392 -16.13 -3.82 30.38
C GLN A 392 -16.30 -5.29 30.79
N GLN A 393 -15.69 -5.69 31.90
CA GLN A 393 -15.99 -6.97 32.55
C GLN A 393 -17.39 -6.92 33.20
N VAL A 394 -18.24 -7.89 32.85
CA VAL A 394 -19.63 -8.03 33.29
C VAL A 394 -19.84 -9.37 34.00
N GLY A 395 -21.00 -9.55 34.63
CA GLY A 395 -21.38 -10.77 35.36
C GLY A 395 -21.31 -10.61 36.89
N ASP A 396 -20.32 -9.88 37.40
CA ASP A 396 -20.30 -9.46 38.81
C ASP A 396 -21.16 -8.19 38.99
N VAL A 397 -22.30 -8.34 39.66
CA VAL A 397 -23.22 -7.23 39.95
C VAL A 397 -22.74 -6.38 41.13
N THR A 398 -21.90 -6.94 42.01
CA THR A 398 -21.37 -6.31 43.22
C THR A 398 -20.10 -5.50 42.95
N ASN A 399 -19.25 -5.95 42.03
CA ASN A 399 -17.96 -5.35 41.69
C ASN A 399 -17.94 -4.84 40.23
N LYS A 400 -18.78 -3.84 39.94
CA LYS A 400 -18.85 -3.20 38.61
C LYS A 400 -17.57 -2.42 38.30
N LYS A 401 -16.62 -3.07 37.64
CA LYS A 401 -15.37 -2.45 37.19
C LYS A 401 -15.63 -1.37 36.12
N PRO A 402 -14.82 -0.29 36.09
CA PRO A 402 -14.99 0.80 35.13
C PRO A 402 -14.73 0.32 33.70
N GLN A 403 -15.44 0.93 32.74
CA GLN A 403 -15.20 0.69 31.31
C GLN A 403 -13.81 1.20 30.89
N ARG A 404 -13.21 0.58 29.87
CA ARG A 404 -11.89 0.93 29.32
C ARG A 404 -11.98 1.14 27.81
N LEU A 405 -11.28 2.16 27.30
CA LEU A 405 -11.10 2.34 25.86
C LEU A 405 -9.93 1.46 25.38
N VAL A 406 -10.17 0.68 24.33
CA VAL A 406 -9.15 -0.13 23.65
C VAL A 406 -9.13 0.22 22.17
N THR A 407 -7.94 0.46 21.61
CA THR A 407 -7.78 0.75 20.18
C THR A 407 -7.12 -0.42 19.47
N GLN A 408 -7.78 -0.95 18.45
CA GLN A 408 -7.22 -1.94 17.53
C GLN A 408 -6.69 -1.24 16.28
N PHE A 409 -5.41 -1.47 16.00
CA PHE A 409 -4.73 -1.09 14.77
C PHE A 409 -4.59 -2.33 13.88
N HIS A 410 -5.29 -2.36 12.75
CA HIS A 410 -5.37 -3.50 11.84
C HIS A 410 -4.67 -3.18 10.51
N PHE A 411 -3.45 -3.68 10.32
CA PHE A 411 -2.67 -3.47 9.10
C PHE A 411 -3.15 -4.42 7.99
N THR A 412 -3.73 -3.85 6.94
CA THR A 412 -4.45 -4.57 5.87
C THR A 412 -3.63 -4.73 4.60
N SER A 413 -2.60 -3.90 4.36
CA SER A 413 -1.83 -3.91 3.11
C SER A 413 -0.69 -4.92 3.03
N TRP A 414 -0.44 -5.74 4.06
CA TRP A 414 0.53 -6.83 3.96
C TRP A 414 0.00 -7.93 3.01
N PRO A 415 0.72 -8.26 1.91
CA PRO A 415 0.25 -9.26 0.94
C PRO A 415 0.27 -10.69 1.50
N ASP A 416 -0.57 -11.55 0.93
CA ASP A 416 -0.60 -13.00 1.16
C ASP A 416 0.80 -13.65 0.93
N PHE A 417 1.62 -13.08 0.05
CA PHE A 417 2.96 -13.59 -0.32
C PHE A 417 4.01 -12.48 -0.20
N GLY A 418 5.10 -12.77 0.49
CA GLY A 418 6.20 -11.83 0.70
C GLY A 418 5.91 -10.75 1.75
N VAL A 419 6.19 -9.50 1.39
CA VAL A 419 6.20 -8.32 2.28
C VAL A 419 5.63 -7.10 1.54
N PRO A 420 5.19 -6.04 2.24
CA PRO A 420 4.75 -4.80 1.60
C PRO A 420 5.80 -4.25 0.63
N PHE A 421 5.36 -3.74 -0.53
CA PHE A 421 6.28 -3.22 -1.56
C PHE A 421 7.06 -1.97 -1.11
N THR A 422 6.51 -1.21 -0.17
CA THR A 422 7.17 -0.05 0.46
C THR A 422 7.07 -0.17 1.99
N PRO A 423 8.14 0.14 2.76
CA PRO A 423 8.07 0.11 4.22
C PRO A 423 7.24 1.22 4.85
N ILE A 424 6.91 2.30 4.11
CA ILE A 424 6.34 3.52 4.71
C ILE A 424 4.98 3.29 5.38
N GLY A 425 4.14 2.42 4.82
CA GLY A 425 2.85 2.05 5.44
C GLY A 425 3.03 1.43 6.83
N MET A 426 4.04 0.56 6.98
CA MET A 426 4.40 -0.04 8.27
C MET A 426 4.98 0.99 9.25
N LEU A 427 5.82 1.91 8.78
CA LEU A 427 6.38 2.98 9.61
C LEU A 427 5.30 3.95 10.11
N LYS A 428 4.36 4.37 9.25
CA LYS A 428 3.23 5.23 9.63
C LYS A 428 2.26 4.54 10.58
N PHE A 429 1.93 3.28 10.30
CA PHE A 429 1.14 2.44 11.19
C PHE A 429 1.78 2.32 12.59
N LEU A 430 3.09 2.07 12.63
CA LEU A 430 3.86 1.95 13.88
C LEU A 430 3.99 3.28 14.63
N LYS A 431 4.18 4.41 13.93
CA LYS A 431 4.10 5.76 14.51
C LYS A 431 2.74 5.98 15.18
N LYS A 432 1.64 5.70 14.47
CA LYS A 432 0.28 5.84 15.00
C LYS A 432 0.02 4.96 16.23
N VAL A 433 0.48 3.70 16.23
CA VAL A 433 0.43 2.80 17.39
C VAL A 433 1.17 3.39 18.59
N LYS A 434 2.40 3.90 18.40
CA LYS A 434 3.21 4.49 19.49
C LYS A 434 2.59 5.77 20.05
N THR A 435 2.08 6.66 19.20
CA THR A 435 1.43 7.92 19.62
C THR A 435 0.10 7.68 20.33
N CYS A 436 -0.66 6.65 19.96
CA CYS A 436 -1.99 6.37 20.54
C CYS A 436 -1.98 5.45 21.77
N ASN A 437 -0.87 4.77 22.09
CA ASN A 437 -0.81 3.90 23.27
C ASN A 437 -0.61 4.73 24.57
N PRO A 438 -1.55 4.73 25.53
CA PRO A 438 -1.45 5.56 26.71
C PRO A 438 -0.40 5.02 27.71
N GLN A 439 0.28 5.92 28.42
CA GLN A 439 1.39 5.61 29.33
C GLN A 439 1.03 4.70 30.52
N TYR A 440 -0.26 4.56 30.84
CA TYR A 440 -0.76 3.68 31.92
C TYR A 440 -1.22 2.29 31.43
N ALA A 441 -1.11 2.01 30.12
CA ALA A 441 -1.47 0.72 29.56
C ALA A 441 -0.54 -0.39 30.07
N GLY A 442 -1.07 -1.61 30.17
CA GLY A 442 -0.23 -2.80 30.14
C GLY A 442 0.27 -3.13 28.73
N ALA A 443 0.89 -4.29 28.58
CA ALA A 443 1.59 -4.69 27.36
C ALA A 443 0.72 -4.60 26.08
N ILE A 444 1.32 -4.12 24.99
CA ILE A 444 0.67 -4.01 23.68
C ILE A 444 0.52 -5.40 23.06
N VAL A 445 -0.71 -5.83 22.77
CA VAL A 445 -0.98 -7.16 22.19
C VAL A 445 -0.77 -7.09 20.67
N VAL A 446 0.24 -7.80 20.16
CA VAL A 446 0.59 -7.85 18.73
C VAL A 446 0.34 -9.27 18.20
N HIS A 447 -0.52 -9.42 17.20
CA HIS A 447 -0.87 -10.72 16.62
C HIS A 447 -0.92 -10.71 15.09
N CYS A 448 -0.73 -11.90 14.51
CA CYS A 448 -1.06 -12.19 13.11
C CYS A 448 -1.90 -13.47 13.07
N SER A 449 -1.56 -14.46 12.24
CA SER A 449 -2.10 -15.82 12.37
C SER A 449 -1.38 -16.60 13.50
N ALA A 450 -0.09 -16.90 13.31
CA ALA A 450 0.71 -17.69 14.26
C ALA A 450 1.32 -16.86 15.41
N GLY A 451 1.33 -15.53 15.31
CA GLY A 451 1.92 -14.65 16.32
C GLY A 451 3.44 -14.65 16.38
N VAL A 452 4.13 -14.92 15.26
CA VAL A 452 5.62 -15.01 15.22
C VAL A 452 6.27 -14.27 14.05
N GLY A 453 5.75 -14.41 12.83
CA GLY A 453 6.34 -13.80 11.62
C GLY A 453 6.14 -12.29 11.51
N ARG A 454 4.99 -11.86 10.97
CA ARG A 454 4.61 -10.44 10.87
C ARG A 454 4.59 -9.75 12.25
N THR A 455 4.14 -10.44 13.29
CA THR A 455 4.22 -10.00 14.71
C THR A 455 5.64 -9.68 15.14
N GLY A 456 6.61 -10.59 14.91
CA GLY A 456 8.01 -10.34 15.22
C GLY A 456 8.59 -9.21 14.37
N THR A 457 8.18 -9.09 13.10
CA THR A 457 8.62 -8.00 12.22
C THR A 457 8.23 -6.63 12.78
N PHE A 458 6.97 -6.47 13.21
CA PHE A 458 6.50 -5.23 13.85
C PHE A 458 7.30 -4.89 15.13
N ILE A 459 7.46 -5.85 16.04
CA ILE A 459 8.14 -5.67 17.33
C ILE A 459 9.63 -5.32 17.13
N VAL A 460 10.29 -5.94 16.14
CA VAL A 460 11.71 -5.65 15.86
C VAL A 460 11.88 -4.28 15.21
N ILE A 461 10.98 -3.84 14.33
CA ILE A 461 11.04 -2.49 13.77
C ILE A 461 10.87 -1.44 14.89
N ASP A 462 9.91 -1.62 15.80
CA ASP A 462 9.74 -0.72 16.96
C ASP A 462 11.03 -0.59 17.80
N ALA A 463 11.58 -1.72 18.23
CA ALA A 463 12.76 -1.73 19.08
C ALA A 463 14.04 -1.26 18.37
N MET A 464 14.16 -1.47 17.05
CA MET A 464 15.32 -1.02 16.28
C MET A 464 15.22 0.45 15.89
N LEU A 465 14.02 1.04 15.83
CA LEU A 465 13.85 2.50 15.77
C LEU A 465 14.23 3.15 17.11
N ASP A 466 13.80 2.57 18.23
CA ASP A 466 14.22 3.03 19.57
C ASP A 466 15.76 2.96 19.73
N MET A 467 16.40 1.88 19.25
CA MET A 467 17.87 1.73 19.23
C MET A 467 18.57 2.71 18.28
N MET A 468 18.00 2.94 17.10
CA MET A 468 18.52 3.90 16.11
C MET A 468 18.56 5.32 16.67
N HIS A 469 17.51 5.70 17.41
CA HIS A 469 17.42 6.99 18.08
C HIS A 469 18.43 7.10 19.25
N ALA A 470 18.47 6.10 20.13
CA ALA A 470 19.26 6.16 21.36
C ALA A 470 20.78 5.93 21.19
N GLU A 471 21.20 5.01 20.31
CA GLU A 471 22.61 4.59 20.17
C GLU A 471 23.22 4.84 18.78
N ARG A 472 22.44 5.44 17.84
CA ARG A 472 22.84 5.64 16.43
C ARG A 472 23.34 4.34 15.76
N LYS A 473 22.74 3.22 16.15
CA LYS A 473 23.06 1.85 15.70
C LYS A 473 21.79 1.01 15.58
N VAL A 474 21.88 -0.12 14.89
CA VAL A 474 20.85 -1.18 14.88
C VAL A 474 21.48 -2.57 15.05
N ASP A 475 20.83 -3.44 15.82
CA ASP A 475 21.26 -4.82 16.10
C ASP A 475 20.09 -5.79 15.83
N VAL A 476 19.67 -5.88 14.56
CA VAL A 476 18.53 -6.73 14.18
C VAL A 476 18.82 -8.20 14.50
N TYR A 477 20.02 -8.69 14.17
CA TYR A 477 20.44 -10.06 14.47
C TYR A 477 20.38 -10.37 15.97
N GLY A 478 21.01 -9.54 16.81
CA GLY A 478 21.05 -9.75 18.25
C GLY A 478 19.72 -9.47 18.94
N PHE A 479 18.86 -8.59 18.41
CA PHE A 479 17.51 -8.38 18.92
C PHE A 479 16.55 -9.53 18.55
N VAL A 480 16.55 -9.98 17.28
CA VAL A 480 15.77 -11.17 16.86
C VAL A 480 16.22 -12.41 17.63
N SER A 481 17.53 -12.60 17.81
CA SER A 481 18.07 -13.68 18.66
C SER A 481 17.57 -13.60 20.10
N ARG A 482 17.51 -12.40 20.70
CA ARG A 482 16.97 -12.19 22.06
C ARG A 482 15.48 -12.51 22.17
N ILE A 483 14.63 -12.00 21.28
CA ILE A 483 13.18 -12.26 21.36
C ILE A 483 12.81 -13.71 21.00
N ARG A 484 13.67 -14.44 20.27
CA ARG A 484 13.56 -15.89 20.10
C ARG A 484 13.82 -16.70 21.38
N ALA A 485 14.35 -16.10 22.44
CA ALA A 485 14.32 -16.70 23.79
C ALA A 485 12.89 -16.71 24.36
N GLN A 486 12.10 -15.67 24.06
CA GLN A 486 10.79 -15.43 24.65
C GLN A 486 9.65 -16.10 23.88
N ARG A 487 9.77 -16.30 22.56
CA ARG A 487 8.80 -17.05 21.75
C ARG A 487 9.48 -17.69 20.54
N CYS A 488 9.04 -18.90 20.17
CA CYS A 488 9.61 -19.62 19.04
C CYS A 488 9.48 -18.87 17.71
N GLN A 489 10.45 -19.01 16.79
CA GLN A 489 10.37 -18.55 15.39
C GLN A 489 10.01 -17.06 15.18
N MET A 490 10.24 -16.18 16.15
CA MET A 490 10.05 -14.73 15.98
C MET A 490 10.89 -14.22 14.80
N VAL A 491 10.23 -13.52 13.87
CA VAL A 491 10.66 -13.30 12.47
C VAL A 491 10.88 -14.65 11.76
N GLN A 492 9.92 -15.02 10.92
CA GLN A 492 9.75 -16.41 10.45
C GLN A 492 10.30 -16.67 9.04
N THR A 493 10.54 -15.62 8.23
CA THR A 493 11.14 -15.75 6.89
C THR A 493 12.28 -14.77 6.68
N ASP A 494 13.16 -15.11 5.74
CA ASP A 494 14.22 -14.24 5.22
C ASP A 494 13.66 -12.95 4.63
N MET A 495 12.57 -13.00 3.86
CA MET A 495 11.90 -11.80 3.33
C MET A 495 11.38 -10.88 4.44
N GLN A 496 10.84 -11.43 5.54
CA GLN A 496 10.48 -10.64 6.73
C GLN A 496 11.71 -9.98 7.37
N TYR A 497 12.83 -10.72 7.46
CA TYR A 497 14.10 -10.20 7.99
C TYR A 497 14.65 -9.05 7.12
N VAL A 498 14.66 -9.20 5.80
CA VAL A 498 15.05 -8.14 4.84
C VAL A 498 14.14 -6.90 4.97
N PHE A 499 12.82 -7.09 5.14
CA PHE A 499 11.88 -5.97 5.27
C PHE A 499 12.11 -5.12 6.53
N ILE A 500 12.61 -5.71 7.63
CA ILE A 500 13.05 -4.95 8.82
C ILE A 500 14.18 -3.98 8.44
N TYR A 501 15.20 -4.46 7.73
CA TYR A 501 16.30 -3.63 7.26
C TYR A 501 15.84 -2.54 6.29
N GLN A 502 14.90 -2.85 5.40
CA GLN A 502 14.30 -1.86 4.49
C GLN A 502 13.53 -0.78 5.26
N ALA A 503 12.76 -1.13 6.29
CA ALA A 503 12.05 -0.17 7.14
C ALA A 503 13.01 0.74 7.95
N LEU A 504 14.12 0.18 8.44
CA LEU A 504 15.13 0.96 9.15
C LEU A 504 15.90 1.89 8.21
N LEU A 505 16.23 1.44 6.99
CA LEU A 505 16.87 2.29 5.98
C LEU A 505 15.95 3.41 5.49
N GLU A 506 14.67 3.11 5.26
CA GLU A 506 13.63 4.08 4.94
C GLU A 506 13.55 5.18 6.01
N HIS A 507 13.47 4.81 7.29
CA HIS A 507 13.46 5.80 8.37
C HIS A 507 14.78 6.57 8.47
N TYR A 508 15.93 5.93 8.23
CA TYR A 508 17.24 6.59 8.30
C TYR A 508 17.45 7.64 7.18
N LEU A 509 17.08 7.32 5.93
CA LEU A 509 17.31 8.20 4.78
C LEU A 509 16.33 9.38 4.72
N TYR A 510 15.07 9.15 5.09
CA TYR A 510 13.98 10.12 4.89
C TYR A 510 13.48 10.75 6.19
N GLY A 511 13.61 10.05 7.32
CA GLY A 511 13.15 10.52 8.64
C GLY A 511 11.63 10.55 8.75
N ASP A 512 11.15 11.23 9.80
CA ASP A 512 9.75 11.62 9.91
C ASP A 512 9.54 12.90 9.09
N THR A 513 8.72 12.81 8.04
CA THR A 513 8.42 13.88 7.06
C THR A 513 6.95 14.31 7.11
N GLU A 514 6.24 13.82 8.14
CA GLU A 514 4.83 14.07 8.39
C GLU A 514 4.67 15.22 9.38
N LEU A 515 3.78 16.16 9.05
CA LEU A 515 3.60 17.43 9.75
C LEU A 515 2.14 17.60 10.18
N GLU A 516 1.93 18.11 11.39
CA GLU A 516 0.64 18.67 11.80
C GLU A 516 0.39 19.97 11.03
N VAL A 517 -0.89 20.28 10.73
CA VAL A 517 -1.30 21.52 10.04
C VAL A 517 -0.75 22.77 10.73
N THR A 518 -0.76 22.78 12.07
CA THR A 518 -0.19 23.83 12.95
C THR A 518 1.30 24.09 12.72
N SER A 519 2.04 23.10 12.23
CA SER A 519 3.49 23.14 12.02
C SER A 519 3.88 23.48 10.57
N LEU A 520 2.90 23.61 9.65
CA LEU A 520 3.17 23.81 8.23
C LEU A 520 3.99 25.08 7.97
N GLU A 521 3.56 26.23 8.50
CA GLU A 521 4.25 27.51 8.25
C GLU A 521 5.73 27.46 8.67
N ILE A 522 6.03 26.86 9.83
CA ILE A 522 7.41 26.69 10.33
C ILE A 522 8.22 25.79 9.39
N HIS A 523 7.60 24.73 8.82
CA HIS A 523 8.25 23.89 7.82
C HIS A 523 8.45 24.60 6.48
N LEU A 524 7.48 25.41 6.02
CA LEU A 524 7.60 26.20 4.79
C LEU A 524 8.75 27.21 4.90
N GLN A 525 8.81 27.97 5.99
CA GLN A 525 9.95 28.86 6.27
C GLN A 525 11.29 28.08 6.28
N LYS A 526 11.32 26.85 6.79
CA LYS A 526 12.53 26.00 6.77
C LYS A 526 12.91 25.49 5.38
N ILE A 527 11.96 25.11 4.50
CA ILE A 527 12.29 24.54 3.18
C ILE A 527 12.58 25.60 2.12
N TYR A 528 11.97 26.78 2.20
CA TYR A 528 12.28 27.90 1.30
C TYR A 528 13.62 28.58 1.63
N ASN A 529 14.04 28.57 2.90
CA ASN A 529 15.35 29.07 3.29
C ASN A 529 16.50 28.13 2.90
N LYS A 530 17.67 28.74 2.68
CA LYS A 530 18.91 28.03 2.37
C LYS A 530 19.37 27.17 3.55
N VAL A 531 19.74 25.91 3.29
CA VAL A 531 20.24 25.01 4.35
C VAL A 531 21.65 25.42 4.79
N PRO A 532 21.92 25.58 6.10
CA PRO A 532 23.26 25.92 6.58
C PRO A 532 24.32 24.90 6.13
N GLY A 533 25.36 25.39 5.46
CA GLY A 533 26.47 24.56 4.98
C GLY A 533 26.30 23.97 3.56
N THR A 534 25.16 24.15 2.88
CA THR A 534 24.97 23.72 1.48
C THR A 534 24.86 24.93 0.53
N SER A 535 24.70 24.66 -0.77
CA SER A 535 24.29 25.65 -1.77
C SER A 535 22.77 25.86 -1.81
N SER A 536 22.01 24.80 -1.54
CA SER A 536 20.59 24.59 -1.84
C SER A 536 19.64 24.99 -0.70
N ASN A 537 18.36 25.20 -1.01
CA ASN A 537 17.29 25.29 -0.02
C ASN A 537 16.79 23.89 0.42
N GLY A 538 15.93 23.85 1.44
CA GLY A 538 15.42 22.58 1.96
C GLY A 538 14.51 21.83 0.96
N LEU A 539 13.75 22.56 0.15
CA LEU A 539 12.88 22.01 -0.89
C LEU A 539 13.69 21.28 -1.98
N GLU A 540 14.82 21.85 -2.39
CA GLU A 540 15.77 21.25 -3.34
C GLU A 540 16.38 19.96 -2.77
N GLU A 541 16.80 19.94 -1.51
CA GLU A 541 17.35 18.73 -0.87
C GLU A 541 16.28 17.63 -0.68
N GLU A 542 15.03 17.98 -0.37
CA GLU A 542 13.91 17.03 -0.40
C GLU A 542 13.66 16.48 -1.81
N PHE A 543 13.51 17.35 -2.82
CA PHE A 543 13.24 16.91 -4.19
C PHE A 543 14.37 16.06 -4.77
N LYS A 544 15.61 16.35 -4.40
CA LYS A 544 16.82 15.57 -4.71
C LYS A 544 16.80 14.17 -4.08
N LYS A 545 16.28 14.00 -2.86
CA LYS A 545 15.99 12.66 -2.30
C LYS A 545 14.89 11.92 -3.06
N LEU A 546 13.94 12.63 -3.66
CA LEU A 546 12.93 12.01 -4.52
C LEU A 546 13.49 11.61 -5.89
N THR A 547 14.49 12.31 -6.43
CA THR A 547 15.11 11.98 -7.74
C THR A 547 16.22 10.94 -7.66
N SER A 548 16.80 10.68 -6.48
CA SER A 548 17.73 9.55 -6.27
C SER A 548 17.05 8.18 -6.19
N ILE A 549 15.70 8.12 -6.16
CA ILE A 549 14.92 6.88 -6.21
C ILE A 549 15.12 6.20 -7.56
N LYS A 550 15.73 5.01 -7.55
CA LYS A 550 16.03 4.22 -8.76
C LYS A 550 14.74 3.74 -9.45
N ILE A 551 14.58 4.09 -10.73
CA ILE A 551 13.51 3.59 -11.59
C ILE A 551 13.72 2.10 -11.85
N GLN A 552 12.67 1.29 -11.68
CA GLN A 552 12.75 -0.17 -11.73
C GLN A 552 12.55 -0.70 -13.15
N ASN A 553 13.52 -0.42 -14.04
CA ASN A 553 13.49 -0.77 -15.48
C ASN A 553 13.10 -2.23 -15.75
N ASP A 554 13.59 -3.17 -14.95
CA ASP A 554 13.30 -4.61 -15.07
C ASP A 554 11.81 -4.96 -14.92
N LYS A 555 11.01 -4.06 -14.33
CA LYS A 555 9.56 -4.15 -14.19
C LYS A 555 8.79 -3.38 -15.26
N MET A 556 9.44 -2.76 -16.24
CA MET A 556 8.80 -1.96 -17.30
C MET A 556 8.71 -2.75 -18.62
N ARG A 557 8.48 -4.07 -18.53
CA ARG A 557 8.64 -5.01 -19.66
C ARG A 557 7.54 -4.86 -20.72
N THR A 558 6.27 -4.96 -20.34
CA THR A 558 5.16 -4.99 -21.30
C THR A 558 5.08 -3.70 -22.15
N GLY A 559 5.39 -2.55 -21.55
CA GLY A 559 5.44 -1.26 -22.28
C GLY A 559 6.63 -1.12 -23.24
N ASN A 560 7.72 -1.87 -23.02
CA ASN A 560 8.90 -1.91 -23.89
C ASN A 560 8.82 -2.98 -24.99
N LEU A 561 7.75 -3.79 -25.06
CA LEU A 561 7.56 -4.73 -26.17
C LEU A 561 7.43 -3.95 -27.50
N PRO A 562 8.07 -4.38 -28.61
CA PRO A 562 8.06 -3.61 -29.87
C PRO A 562 6.66 -3.24 -30.40
N ALA A 563 5.67 -4.11 -30.22
CA ALA A 563 4.28 -3.84 -30.58
C ALA A 563 3.65 -2.69 -29.76
N ASN A 564 4.11 -2.50 -28.53
CA ASN A 564 3.63 -1.52 -27.55
C ASN A 564 4.43 -0.22 -27.52
N MET A 565 5.68 -0.20 -28.00
CA MET A 565 6.51 1.02 -28.02
C MET A 565 5.80 2.21 -28.70
N LYS A 566 5.11 1.95 -29.83
CA LYS A 566 4.31 2.95 -30.56
C LYS A 566 3.09 3.48 -29.78
N LYS A 567 2.64 2.79 -28.72
CA LYS A 567 1.53 3.23 -27.85
C LYS A 567 2.00 4.21 -26.76
N ASN A 568 3.31 4.47 -26.62
CA ASN A 568 3.86 5.30 -25.56
C ASN A 568 4.23 6.70 -26.08
N ARG A 569 3.74 7.77 -25.44
CA ARG A 569 4.12 9.15 -25.76
C ARG A 569 5.55 9.50 -25.31
N VAL A 570 6.05 8.87 -24.24
CA VAL A 570 7.42 9.03 -23.74
C VAL A 570 7.94 7.67 -23.24
N LEU A 571 9.05 7.17 -23.80
CA LEU A 571 9.57 5.83 -23.52
C LEU A 571 10.04 5.63 -22.07
N GLN A 572 10.50 6.69 -21.39
CA GLN A 572 10.89 6.65 -19.98
C GLN A 572 9.69 6.69 -19.00
N ILE A 573 8.47 6.94 -19.51
CA ILE A 573 7.26 7.13 -18.70
C ILE A 573 6.21 6.11 -19.15
N ILE A 574 6.45 4.86 -18.77
CA ILE A 574 5.60 3.68 -19.02
C ILE A 574 5.34 2.96 -17.69
N PRO A 575 4.25 2.18 -17.55
CA PRO A 575 3.86 1.62 -16.26
C PRO A 575 4.79 0.50 -15.79
N TYR A 576 4.87 0.28 -14.48
CA TYR A 576 5.44 -0.93 -13.91
C TYR A 576 4.45 -2.10 -14.03
N GLU A 577 4.97 -3.32 -14.21
CA GLU A 577 4.18 -4.52 -14.46
C GLU A 577 3.21 -4.88 -13.32
N PHE A 578 3.53 -4.51 -12.07
CA PHE A 578 2.74 -4.90 -10.90
C PHE A 578 1.46 -4.08 -10.70
N ASN A 579 1.33 -2.93 -11.36
CA ASN A 579 0.18 -2.02 -11.28
C ASN A 579 -0.18 -1.40 -12.64
N ARG A 580 0.26 -1.98 -13.76
CA ARG A 580 -0.20 -1.55 -15.09
C ARG A 580 -1.70 -1.80 -15.21
N VAL A 581 -2.41 -0.88 -15.85
CA VAL A 581 -3.82 -1.10 -16.17
C VAL A 581 -3.88 -2.09 -17.34
N ILE A 582 -4.54 -3.23 -17.11
CA ILE A 582 -4.75 -4.28 -18.12
C ILE A 582 -6.13 -4.07 -18.73
N ILE A 583 -6.24 -4.13 -20.06
CA ILE A 583 -7.55 -4.13 -20.74
C ILE A 583 -7.81 -5.49 -21.41
N PRO A 584 -9.06 -5.83 -21.77
CA PRO A 584 -9.35 -7.11 -22.43
C PRO A 584 -8.58 -7.27 -23.74
N VAL A 585 -8.18 -8.48 -24.08
CA VAL A 585 -7.53 -8.78 -25.37
C VAL A 585 -8.56 -8.69 -26.50
N LYS A 586 -8.25 -8.01 -27.60
CA LYS A 586 -9.06 -8.01 -28.83
C LYS A 586 -8.97 -9.38 -29.50
N ARG A 587 -10.09 -9.91 -29.99
CA ARG A 587 -10.15 -11.26 -30.58
C ARG A 587 -9.26 -11.34 -31.83
N GLY A 588 -8.19 -12.14 -31.75
CA GLY A 588 -7.25 -12.35 -32.86
C GLY A 588 -6.05 -11.39 -32.89
N GLU A 589 -5.91 -10.47 -31.93
CA GLU A 589 -4.79 -9.52 -31.89
C GLU A 589 -3.99 -9.64 -30.58
N GLU A 590 -2.73 -10.09 -30.65
CA GLU A 590 -1.80 -10.09 -29.52
C GLU A 590 -1.38 -8.67 -29.10
N ASN A 591 -0.94 -8.50 -27.84
CA ASN A 591 -0.48 -7.21 -27.28
C ASN A 591 -1.56 -6.09 -27.24
N THR A 592 -2.84 -6.48 -27.26
CA THR A 592 -3.98 -5.55 -27.18
C THR A 592 -4.53 -5.36 -25.76
N ASP A 593 -3.86 -5.95 -24.76
CA ASP A 593 -4.12 -5.76 -23.32
C ASP A 593 -3.40 -4.54 -22.72
N TYR A 594 -2.47 -3.93 -23.46
CA TYR A 594 -1.60 -2.86 -22.99
C TYR A 594 -2.12 -1.45 -23.32
N VAL A 595 -2.16 -0.62 -22.27
CA VAL A 595 -2.26 0.85 -22.29
C VAL A 595 -1.14 1.45 -21.43
N ASN A 596 -0.65 2.64 -21.78
CA ASN A 596 0.28 3.38 -20.91
C ASN A 596 -0.49 4.07 -19.76
N ALA A 597 -0.90 3.26 -18.79
CA ALA A 597 -1.56 3.72 -17.58
C ALA A 597 -1.18 2.85 -16.37
N SER A 598 -1.13 3.47 -15.19
CA SER A 598 -0.83 2.82 -13.91
C SER A 598 -1.97 3.04 -12.93
N PHE A 599 -2.33 2.01 -12.17
CA PHE A 599 -3.11 2.20 -10.94
C PHE A 599 -2.26 2.90 -9.88
N ILE A 600 -2.90 3.80 -9.15
CA ILE A 600 -2.30 4.61 -8.10
C ILE A 600 -3.19 4.56 -6.85
N ASP A 601 -2.61 4.15 -5.74
CA ASP A 601 -3.24 4.17 -4.42
C ASP A 601 -3.56 5.61 -3.97
N GLY A 602 -4.72 5.78 -3.34
CA GLY A 602 -5.15 7.03 -2.70
C GLY A 602 -5.09 6.95 -1.17
N TYR A 603 -5.71 7.90 -0.48
CA TYR A 603 -5.67 7.96 0.98
C TYR A 603 -6.46 6.84 1.67
N ARG A 604 -7.66 6.52 1.17
CA ARG A 604 -8.55 5.49 1.74
C ARG A 604 -8.62 4.19 0.98
N GLN A 605 -8.36 4.21 -0.32
CA GLN A 605 -8.62 3.09 -1.22
C GLN A 605 -7.41 2.83 -2.12
N LYS A 606 -7.12 1.55 -2.35
CA LYS A 606 -6.21 1.14 -3.40
C LYS A 606 -6.81 1.45 -4.77
N ASP A 607 -5.94 1.59 -5.77
CA ASP A 607 -6.34 1.82 -7.16
C ASP A 607 -7.26 3.06 -7.36
N SER A 608 -7.22 4.04 -6.44
CA SER A 608 -8.08 5.24 -6.43
C SER A 608 -7.99 6.06 -7.71
N TYR A 609 -6.83 6.07 -8.35
CA TYR A 609 -6.60 6.77 -9.62
C TYR A 609 -5.99 5.85 -10.67
N ILE A 610 -6.32 6.10 -11.93
CA ILE A 610 -5.61 5.60 -13.11
C ILE A 610 -4.77 6.76 -13.64
N ALA A 611 -3.46 6.75 -13.39
CA ALA A 611 -2.52 7.71 -13.95
C ALA A 611 -2.14 7.30 -15.38
N SER A 612 -2.69 8.00 -16.37
CA SER A 612 -2.54 7.68 -17.80
C SER A 612 -1.83 8.81 -18.55
N GLN A 613 -1.18 8.48 -19.68
CA GLN A 613 -0.80 9.48 -20.68
C GLN A 613 -2.05 10.06 -21.36
N GLY A 614 -1.96 11.26 -21.92
CA GLY A 614 -2.97 11.77 -22.84
C GLY A 614 -2.94 10.95 -24.14
N PRO A 615 -4.09 10.40 -24.59
CA PRO A 615 -4.13 9.47 -25.71
C PRO A 615 -3.44 10.05 -26.96
N LEU A 616 -2.72 9.17 -27.66
CA LEU A 616 -2.29 9.35 -29.05
C LEU A 616 -3.47 8.99 -29.96
N GLN A 617 -3.53 9.53 -31.18
CA GLN A 617 -4.65 9.32 -32.11
C GLN A 617 -5.02 7.83 -32.31
N HIS A 618 -4.01 6.96 -32.46
CA HIS A 618 -4.16 5.51 -32.62
C HIS A 618 -4.33 4.73 -31.30
N THR A 619 -4.59 5.41 -30.19
CA THR A 619 -4.84 4.82 -28.85
C THR A 619 -6.13 5.31 -28.19
N ILE A 620 -6.91 6.19 -28.84
CA ILE A 620 -8.19 6.69 -28.30
C ILE A 620 -9.17 5.54 -28.01
N GLU A 621 -9.22 4.52 -28.88
CA GLU A 621 -10.03 3.32 -28.65
C GLU A 621 -9.58 2.56 -27.39
N ASP A 622 -8.28 2.28 -27.25
CA ASP A 622 -7.73 1.59 -26.08
C ASP A 622 -7.93 2.39 -24.77
N PHE A 623 -7.92 3.72 -24.84
CA PHE A 623 -8.24 4.62 -23.72
C PHE A 623 -9.72 4.52 -23.30
N TRP A 624 -10.66 4.50 -24.25
CA TRP A 624 -12.07 4.29 -23.94
C TRP A 624 -12.40 2.87 -23.48
N ARG A 625 -11.73 1.86 -24.03
CA ARG A 625 -11.79 0.46 -23.56
C ARG A 625 -11.31 0.34 -22.11
N MET A 626 -10.23 1.05 -21.74
CA MET A 626 -9.73 1.16 -20.37
C MET A 626 -10.75 1.78 -19.42
N ILE A 627 -11.30 2.95 -19.78
CA ILE A 627 -12.32 3.65 -18.99
C ILE A 627 -13.57 2.77 -18.78
N TRP A 628 -13.99 2.04 -19.81
CA TRP A 628 -15.15 1.16 -19.74
C TRP A 628 -14.91 -0.09 -18.88
N GLU A 629 -13.78 -0.78 -19.03
CA GLU A 629 -13.45 -1.97 -18.23
C GLU A 629 -13.39 -1.61 -16.74
N TRP A 630 -12.63 -0.57 -16.40
CA TRP A 630 -12.35 -0.17 -15.03
C TRP A 630 -13.38 0.79 -14.42
N LYS A 631 -14.49 1.01 -15.13
CA LYS A 631 -15.69 1.74 -14.66
C LYS A 631 -15.42 3.18 -14.22
N SER A 632 -14.38 3.81 -14.77
CA SER A 632 -14.02 5.20 -14.44
C SER A 632 -15.15 6.16 -14.82
N CYS A 633 -15.81 6.77 -13.83
CA CYS A 633 -16.87 7.77 -14.04
C CYS A 633 -16.37 9.22 -13.99
N SER A 634 -15.08 9.43 -13.71
CA SER A 634 -14.43 10.73 -13.60
C SER A 634 -13.12 10.72 -14.40
N ILE A 635 -13.02 11.59 -15.41
CA ILE A 635 -11.80 11.79 -16.21
C ILE A 635 -11.26 13.19 -15.92
N VAL A 636 -9.98 13.32 -15.60
CA VAL A 636 -9.32 14.60 -15.30
C VAL A 636 -8.22 14.83 -16.33
N MET A 637 -8.39 15.87 -17.14
CA MET A 637 -7.47 16.29 -18.20
C MET A 637 -6.72 17.55 -17.76
N LEU A 638 -5.40 17.45 -17.64
CA LEU A 638 -4.51 18.48 -17.07
C LEU A 638 -3.55 19.05 -18.12
N THR A 639 -4.00 19.20 -19.36
CA THR A 639 -3.18 19.63 -20.51
C THR A 639 -4.14 20.05 -21.62
N GLU A 640 -3.76 21.05 -22.42
CA GLU A 640 -4.50 21.36 -23.65
C GLU A 640 -4.24 20.29 -24.72
N LEU A 641 -4.97 20.35 -25.84
CA LEU A 641 -4.68 19.50 -27.00
C LEU A 641 -3.29 19.81 -27.59
N GLU A 642 -2.91 21.08 -27.61
CA GLU A 642 -1.62 21.59 -28.07
C GLU A 642 -1.08 22.64 -27.09
N GLU A 643 0.22 22.57 -26.77
CA GLU A 643 0.91 23.60 -25.97
C GLU A 643 2.26 23.90 -26.62
N ARG A 644 2.55 25.18 -26.87
CA ARG A 644 3.73 25.70 -27.59
C ARG A 644 3.95 25.12 -29.00
N GLY A 645 2.87 24.93 -29.77
CA GLY A 645 2.97 24.35 -31.12
C GLY A 645 3.31 22.85 -31.14
N GLN A 646 2.97 22.12 -30.07
CA GLN A 646 3.21 20.69 -29.94
C GLN A 646 2.00 19.97 -29.36
N GLU A 647 1.48 18.99 -30.09
CA GLU A 647 0.40 18.09 -29.66
C GLU A 647 0.74 17.41 -28.33
N LYS A 648 -0.10 17.64 -27.32
CA LYS A 648 0.04 17.09 -25.96
C LYS A 648 -0.97 15.98 -25.69
N CYS A 649 -2.14 16.05 -26.32
CA CYS A 649 -3.22 15.07 -26.23
C CYS A 649 -4.06 15.10 -27.52
N ALA A 650 -4.40 13.93 -28.06
CA ALA A 650 -5.40 13.84 -29.12
C ALA A 650 -6.81 14.06 -28.53
N GLN A 651 -7.72 14.69 -29.29
CA GLN A 651 -9.09 14.88 -28.83
C GLN A 651 -9.85 13.55 -28.84
N TYR A 652 -10.25 13.08 -27.67
CA TYR A 652 -10.91 11.79 -27.46
C TYR A 652 -12.42 11.90 -27.15
N TRP A 653 -12.99 13.09 -27.23
CA TRP A 653 -14.41 13.37 -27.02
C TRP A 653 -15.01 14.11 -28.24
N PRO A 654 -16.30 13.94 -28.55
CA PRO A 654 -16.94 14.70 -29.61
C PRO A 654 -17.11 16.17 -29.20
N SER A 655 -16.84 17.11 -30.12
CA SER A 655 -17.17 18.53 -29.91
C SER A 655 -18.69 18.77 -29.92
N ASP A 656 -19.41 17.97 -30.71
CA ASP A 656 -20.86 17.98 -30.84
C ASP A 656 -21.38 16.58 -31.17
N GLY A 657 -22.61 16.26 -30.75
CA GLY A 657 -23.25 14.97 -31.03
C GLY A 657 -22.49 13.77 -30.44
N SER A 658 -22.21 12.77 -31.27
CA SER A 658 -21.64 11.48 -30.86
C SER A 658 -20.57 10.94 -31.82
N VAL A 659 -19.55 10.30 -31.27
CA VAL A 659 -18.46 9.63 -31.99
C VAL A 659 -18.30 8.19 -31.48
N SER A 660 -17.86 7.27 -32.35
CA SER A 660 -17.67 5.85 -32.01
C SER A 660 -16.20 5.43 -32.16
N TYR A 661 -15.70 4.76 -31.13
CA TYR A 661 -14.35 4.19 -31.05
C TYR A 661 -14.48 2.68 -30.76
N GLY A 662 -14.48 1.86 -31.83
CA GLY A 662 -14.72 0.42 -31.71
C GLY A 662 -16.12 0.12 -31.17
N ASP A 663 -16.21 -0.70 -30.12
CA ASP A 663 -17.48 -1.02 -29.45
C ASP A 663 -18.05 0.15 -28.60
N ILE A 664 -17.30 1.24 -28.39
CA ILE A 664 -17.67 2.33 -27.48
C ILE A 664 -18.13 3.58 -28.26
N THR A 665 -19.39 3.97 -28.09
CA THR A 665 -19.93 5.27 -28.56
C THR A 665 -19.92 6.27 -27.42
N VAL A 666 -19.45 7.49 -27.68
CA VAL A 666 -19.36 8.61 -26.75
C VAL A 666 -20.22 9.75 -27.29
N GLU A 667 -21.15 10.26 -26.48
CA GLU A 667 -22.03 11.38 -26.84
C GLU A 667 -21.90 12.52 -25.83
N LEU A 668 -21.71 13.76 -26.30
CA LEU A 668 -21.67 14.94 -25.44
C LEU A 668 -23.11 15.37 -25.08
N LYS A 669 -23.46 15.34 -23.79
CA LYS A 669 -24.80 15.71 -23.29
C LYS A 669 -24.87 17.13 -22.72
N LYS A 670 -23.80 17.60 -22.09
CA LYS A 670 -23.69 18.95 -21.53
C LYS A 670 -22.23 19.37 -21.47
N GLU A 671 -21.98 20.65 -21.73
CA GLU A 671 -20.74 21.33 -21.40
C GLU A 671 -21.04 22.47 -20.40
N GLU A 672 -20.18 22.68 -19.41
CA GLU A 672 -20.32 23.71 -18.37
C GLU A 672 -18.95 24.29 -18.03
N GLU A 673 -18.76 25.58 -18.33
CA GLU A 673 -17.48 26.27 -18.11
C GLU A 673 -17.38 26.86 -16.70
N CYS A 674 -16.32 26.49 -15.98
CA CYS A 674 -15.99 27.01 -14.65
C CYS A 674 -14.72 27.88 -14.71
N GLU A 675 -14.46 28.68 -13.67
CA GLU A 675 -13.37 29.69 -13.60
C GLU A 675 -11.96 29.18 -14.00
N SER A 676 -11.69 27.88 -13.96
CA SER A 676 -10.40 27.31 -14.35
C SER A 676 -10.50 25.95 -15.06
N TYR A 677 -11.71 25.51 -15.44
CA TYR A 677 -11.92 24.21 -16.07
C TYR A 677 -13.29 24.07 -16.76
N THR A 678 -13.35 23.39 -17.91
CA THR A 678 -14.62 22.88 -18.45
C THR A 678 -15.03 21.58 -17.74
N VAL A 679 -16.33 21.39 -17.54
CA VAL A 679 -16.96 20.10 -17.21
C VAL A 679 -17.75 19.60 -18.42
N ARG A 680 -17.48 18.37 -18.89
CA ARG A 680 -18.26 17.71 -19.95
C ARG A 680 -18.97 16.48 -19.41
N ASP A 681 -20.29 16.44 -19.51
CA ASP A 681 -21.10 15.25 -19.24
C ASP A 681 -21.20 14.42 -20.51
N LEU A 682 -20.59 13.24 -20.49
CA LEU A 682 -20.55 12.30 -21.60
C LEU A 682 -21.46 11.11 -21.29
N LEU A 683 -22.35 10.78 -22.23
CA LEU A 683 -23.05 9.49 -22.23
C LEU A 683 -22.22 8.50 -23.03
N VAL A 684 -21.65 7.50 -22.35
CA VAL A 684 -20.77 6.50 -22.94
C VAL A 684 -21.49 5.17 -23.01
N THR A 685 -21.65 4.63 -24.21
CA THR A 685 -22.43 3.42 -24.49
C THR A 685 -21.55 2.36 -25.12
N ASN A 686 -21.47 1.18 -24.49
CA ASN A 686 -20.87 0.00 -25.09
C ASN A 686 -21.93 -0.72 -25.92
N THR A 687 -21.78 -0.68 -27.24
CA THR A 687 -22.74 -1.23 -28.21
C THR A 687 -22.83 -2.76 -28.18
N ARG A 688 -21.75 -3.43 -27.77
CA ARG A 688 -21.68 -4.90 -27.61
C ARG A 688 -22.35 -5.40 -26.33
N GLU A 689 -22.22 -4.65 -25.23
CA GLU A 689 -22.95 -4.94 -23.98
C GLU A 689 -24.38 -4.39 -23.98
N ASN A 690 -24.69 -3.47 -24.89
CA ASN A 690 -25.91 -2.66 -24.96
C ASN A 690 -26.23 -1.97 -23.61
N LYS A 691 -25.21 -1.30 -23.04
CA LYS A 691 -25.28 -0.57 -21.76
C LYS A 691 -24.66 0.81 -21.91
N SER A 692 -25.20 1.77 -21.18
CA SER A 692 -24.68 3.14 -21.11
C SER A 692 -24.27 3.52 -19.68
N ARG A 693 -23.35 4.47 -19.56
CA ARG A 693 -22.91 5.09 -18.29
C ARG A 693 -22.72 6.58 -18.49
N GLN A 694 -23.03 7.38 -17.47
CA GLN A 694 -22.63 8.78 -17.43
C GLN A 694 -21.18 8.87 -16.94
N ILE A 695 -20.33 9.58 -17.68
CA ILE A 695 -18.92 9.79 -17.37
C ILE A 695 -18.65 11.28 -17.49
N ARG A 696 -18.00 11.86 -16.48
CA ARG A 696 -17.72 13.31 -16.41
C ARG A 696 -16.25 13.58 -16.68
N GLN A 697 -15.96 14.36 -17.72
CA GLN A 697 -14.63 14.91 -17.96
C GLN A 697 -14.51 16.27 -17.25
N PHE A 698 -13.38 16.51 -16.59
CA PHE A 698 -12.96 17.80 -16.05
C PHE A 698 -11.67 18.21 -16.77
N HIS A 699 -11.72 19.27 -17.57
CA HIS A 699 -10.60 19.74 -18.39
C HIS A 699 -10.01 21.02 -17.77
N PHE A 700 -8.82 20.95 -17.19
CA PHE A 700 -8.22 22.03 -16.41
C PHE A 700 -7.37 22.98 -17.27
N HIS A 701 -7.89 24.19 -17.46
CA HIS A 701 -7.26 25.28 -18.22
C HIS A 701 -6.31 26.15 -17.38
N GLY A 702 -6.36 26.04 -16.05
CA GLY A 702 -5.55 26.84 -15.13
C GLY A 702 -4.05 26.50 -15.08
N TRP A 703 -3.53 25.61 -15.94
CA TRP A 703 -2.09 25.27 -15.95
C TRP A 703 -1.36 25.94 -17.13
N PRO A 704 -0.39 26.85 -16.88
CA PRO A 704 0.33 27.53 -17.95
C PRO A 704 1.23 26.59 -18.78
N GLU A 705 1.53 27.00 -20.01
CA GLU A 705 2.50 26.33 -20.89
C GLU A 705 3.92 26.30 -20.30
N VAL A 706 4.23 27.22 -19.38
CA VAL A 706 5.53 27.36 -18.70
C VAL A 706 5.31 27.30 -17.19
N GLY A 707 6.00 26.39 -16.50
CA GLY A 707 6.01 26.31 -15.05
C GLY A 707 4.71 25.77 -14.42
N ILE A 708 4.22 26.51 -13.43
CA ILE A 708 3.12 26.13 -12.53
C ILE A 708 2.07 27.25 -12.40
N PRO A 709 0.83 26.94 -11.99
CA PRO A 709 -0.20 27.96 -11.78
C PRO A 709 0.20 29.05 -10.77
N GLY A 710 -0.31 30.27 -10.99
CA GLY A 710 -0.01 31.44 -10.14
C GLY A 710 -0.58 31.36 -8.71
N ASP A 711 -1.62 30.55 -8.51
CA ASP A 711 -2.25 30.21 -7.23
C ASP A 711 -2.77 28.76 -7.27
N GLY A 712 -3.22 28.25 -6.13
CA GLY A 712 -3.81 26.94 -5.96
C GLY A 712 -5.33 26.88 -6.06
N LYS A 713 -6.04 28.01 -6.11
CA LYS A 713 -7.51 28.09 -6.07
C LYS A 713 -8.16 27.23 -7.15
N GLY A 714 -7.68 27.32 -8.39
CA GLY A 714 -8.18 26.51 -9.51
C GLY A 714 -8.02 25.01 -9.27
N MET A 715 -6.87 24.60 -8.71
CA MET A 715 -6.56 23.20 -8.40
C MET A 715 -7.41 22.64 -7.24
N ILE A 716 -7.62 23.44 -6.19
CA ILE A 716 -8.52 23.10 -5.08
C ILE A 716 -9.96 22.90 -5.60
N ASN A 717 -10.43 23.80 -6.46
CA ASN A 717 -11.79 23.76 -7.01
C ASN A 717 -12.05 22.51 -7.88
N ILE A 718 -11.12 22.13 -8.77
CA ILE A 718 -11.29 20.92 -9.58
C ILE A 718 -11.18 19.63 -8.73
N ILE A 719 -10.27 19.58 -7.75
CA ILE A 719 -10.19 18.45 -6.80
C ILE A 719 -11.51 18.30 -6.02
N ALA A 720 -12.09 19.40 -5.54
CA ALA A 720 -13.38 19.37 -4.84
C ALA A 720 -14.54 18.90 -5.75
N ALA A 721 -14.57 19.33 -7.01
CA ALA A 721 -15.59 18.91 -7.97
C ALA A 721 -15.48 17.42 -8.34
N VAL A 722 -14.26 16.90 -8.51
CA VAL A 722 -13.99 15.47 -8.71
C VAL A 722 -14.37 14.66 -7.47
N GLN A 723 -13.99 15.10 -6.27
CA GLN A 723 -14.37 14.43 -5.01
C GLN A 723 -15.91 14.36 -4.85
N LYS A 724 -16.64 15.42 -5.23
CA LYS A 724 -18.11 15.44 -5.25
C LYS A 724 -18.71 14.45 -6.26
N GLN A 725 -18.13 14.35 -7.47
CA GLN A 725 -18.56 13.37 -8.48
C GLN A 725 -18.36 11.92 -7.98
N GLN A 726 -17.20 11.62 -7.39
CA GLN A 726 -16.87 10.28 -6.88
C GLN A 726 -17.84 9.76 -5.83
N GLN A 727 -18.25 10.63 -4.90
CA GLN A 727 -19.27 10.33 -3.89
C GLN A 727 -20.63 9.97 -4.49
N GLN A 728 -20.94 10.48 -5.70
CA GLN A 728 -22.18 10.22 -6.42
C GLN A 728 -22.07 9.02 -7.39
N SER A 729 -20.88 8.72 -7.89
CA SER A 729 -20.62 7.67 -8.88
C SER A 729 -20.00 6.38 -8.31
N GLY A 730 -20.10 6.14 -7.00
CA GLY A 730 -19.69 4.89 -6.36
C GLY A 730 -18.18 4.68 -6.20
N ASN A 731 -17.38 5.76 -6.18
CA ASN A 731 -15.93 5.73 -5.93
C ASN A 731 -15.13 4.76 -6.83
N HIS A 732 -15.44 4.68 -8.12
CA HIS A 732 -14.64 3.95 -9.11
C HIS A 732 -13.34 4.72 -9.46
N PRO A 733 -12.26 4.07 -9.95
CA PRO A 733 -10.97 4.73 -10.20
C PRO A 733 -11.08 6.00 -11.07
N ILE A 734 -10.45 7.09 -10.63
CA ILE A 734 -10.43 8.37 -11.35
C ILE A 734 -9.37 8.30 -12.45
N THR A 735 -9.73 8.45 -13.72
CA THR A 735 -8.74 8.51 -14.82
C THR A 735 -8.11 9.89 -14.89
N VAL A 736 -6.85 10.03 -14.48
CA VAL A 736 -6.12 11.31 -14.45
C VAL A 736 -5.01 11.30 -15.51
N HIS A 737 -5.02 12.26 -16.43
CA HIS A 737 -4.00 12.39 -17.45
C HIS A 737 -3.53 13.83 -17.68
N CYS A 738 -2.30 13.96 -18.17
CA CYS A 738 -1.80 15.16 -18.83
C CYS A 738 -1.27 14.74 -20.21
N SER A 739 -0.09 15.21 -20.63
CA SER A 739 0.56 14.67 -21.83
C SER A 739 1.21 13.30 -21.57
N ALA A 740 2.30 13.23 -20.81
CA ALA A 740 2.99 11.95 -20.50
C ALA A 740 2.39 11.17 -19.31
N GLY A 741 1.46 11.78 -18.56
CA GLY A 741 0.81 11.12 -17.42
C GLY A 741 1.67 11.00 -16.16
N ALA A 742 2.58 11.94 -15.90
CA ALA A 742 3.52 11.88 -14.77
C ALA A 742 3.62 13.20 -13.97
N GLY A 743 4.04 14.31 -14.60
CA GLY A 743 4.23 15.58 -13.91
C GLY A 743 2.95 16.18 -13.30
N ARG A 744 2.11 16.79 -14.14
CA ARG A 744 0.81 17.37 -13.72
C ARG A 744 -0.13 16.31 -13.12
N THR A 745 -0.20 15.11 -13.71
CA THR A 745 -0.94 13.94 -13.17
C THR A 745 -0.53 13.60 -11.75
N GLY A 746 0.78 13.45 -11.48
CA GLY A 746 1.29 13.16 -10.14
C GLY A 746 1.03 14.30 -9.16
N THR A 747 1.02 15.55 -9.63
CA THR A 747 0.68 16.73 -8.81
C THR A 747 -0.78 16.69 -8.38
N PHE A 748 -1.71 16.37 -9.30
CA PHE A 748 -3.12 16.17 -8.96
C PHE A 748 -3.34 14.99 -8.00
N CYS A 749 -2.73 13.82 -8.27
CA CYS A 749 -2.86 12.65 -7.40
C CYS A 749 -2.25 12.90 -6.01
N ALA A 750 -1.14 13.65 -5.92
CA ALA A 750 -0.54 14.06 -4.66
C ALA A 750 -1.47 14.98 -3.88
N LEU A 751 -1.96 16.05 -4.52
CA LEU A 751 -2.82 17.03 -3.88
C LEU A 751 -4.18 16.45 -3.47
N SER A 752 -4.84 15.66 -4.33
CA SER A 752 -6.08 14.96 -3.95
C SER A 752 -5.88 14.10 -2.69
N THR A 753 -4.75 13.39 -2.60
CA THR A 753 -4.41 12.51 -1.46
C THR A 753 -4.04 13.31 -0.21
N VAL A 754 -3.20 14.33 -0.31
CA VAL A 754 -2.79 15.17 0.84
C VAL A 754 -3.97 16.01 1.35
N LEU A 755 -4.77 16.61 0.48
CA LEU A 755 -5.92 17.42 0.89
C LEU A 755 -7.03 16.55 1.52
N GLU A 756 -7.23 15.31 1.08
CA GLU A 756 -8.14 14.40 1.78
C GLU A 756 -7.59 14.00 3.17
N ARG A 757 -6.28 13.75 3.27
CA ARG A 757 -5.63 13.46 4.56
C ARG A 757 -5.71 14.64 5.53
N VAL A 758 -5.42 15.86 5.07
CA VAL A 758 -5.52 17.10 5.87
C VAL A 758 -6.92 17.26 6.43
N LYS A 759 -7.97 17.12 5.60
CA LYS A 759 -9.38 17.15 6.05
C LYS A 759 -9.68 16.11 7.15
N ALA A 760 -9.07 14.93 7.08
CA ALA A 760 -9.41 13.77 7.93
C ALA A 760 -8.54 13.60 9.20
N GLU A 761 -7.28 14.00 9.16
CA GLU A 761 -6.28 13.77 10.22
C GLU A 761 -5.63 15.05 10.77
N ALA A 762 -5.87 16.22 10.15
CA ALA A 762 -5.14 17.47 10.44
C ALA A 762 -3.61 17.36 10.26
N ILE A 763 -3.19 16.41 9.40
CA ILE A 763 -1.80 16.03 9.17
C ILE A 763 -1.56 15.95 7.65
N LEU A 764 -0.41 16.45 7.21
CA LEU A 764 0.08 16.35 5.83
C LEU A 764 1.44 15.65 5.76
N ASP A 765 1.76 15.10 4.59
CA ASP A 765 3.07 14.49 4.30
C ASP A 765 3.27 14.49 2.78
N VAL A 766 3.76 15.61 2.25
CA VAL A 766 3.96 15.81 0.81
C VAL A 766 5.08 14.90 0.30
N PHE A 767 6.19 14.80 1.04
CA PHE A 767 7.35 14.00 0.68
C PHE A 767 7.02 12.52 0.45
N GLN A 768 6.43 11.83 1.44
CA GLN A 768 6.12 10.40 1.30
C GLN A 768 4.95 10.15 0.35
N THR A 769 4.04 11.12 0.18
CA THR A 769 2.99 11.01 -0.84
C THR A 769 3.65 10.96 -2.23
N VAL A 770 4.48 11.95 -2.58
CA VAL A 770 5.15 11.99 -3.89
C VAL A 770 6.12 10.82 -4.07
N LYS A 771 6.81 10.39 -3.01
CA LYS A 771 7.63 9.18 -3.01
C LYS A 771 6.83 7.91 -3.30
N SER A 772 5.66 7.74 -2.68
CA SER A 772 4.76 6.62 -2.96
C SER A 772 4.29 6.63 -4.42
N LEU A 773 3.92 7.80 -4.95
CA LEU A 773 3.55 7.95 -6.37
C LEU A 773 4.70 7.56 -7.31
N ARG A 774 5.94 7.98 -7.03
CA ARG A 774 7.12 7.62 -7.86
C ARG A 774 7.48 6.13 -7.81
N LEU A 775 7.19 5.45 -6.70
CA LEU A 775 7.33 4.00 -6.59
C LEU A 775 6.25 3.24 -7.40
N GLN A 776 5.09 3.87 -7.66
CA GLN A 776 3.99 3.30 -8.42
C GLN A 776 4.02 3.66 -9.92
N ARG A 777 4.52 4.85 -10.31
CA ARG A 777 4.71 5.24 -11.71
C ARG A 777 5.95 6.15 -11.85
N PRO A 778 6.83 5.91 -12.84
CA PRO A 778 8.01 6.76 -13.05
C PRO A 778 7.68 8.25 -13.19
N HIS A 779 8.56 9.10 -12.66
CA HIS A 779 8.54 10.57 -12.81
C HIS A 779 7.28 11.30 -12.29
N MET A 780 6.43 10.68 -11.45
CA MET A 780 5.30 11.37 -10.81
C MET A 780 5.78 12.61 -10.03
N VAL A 781 5.13 13.77 -10.25
CA VAL A 781 5.60 15.12 -9.87
C VAL A 781 7.02 15.35 -10.41
N GLN A 782 7.13 15.83 -11.65
CA GLN A 782 8.33 15.67 -12.48
C GLN A 782 9.40 16.75 -12.24
N THR A 783 9.02 17.96 -11.83
CA THR A 783 9.93 19.10 -11.62
C THR A 783 9.90 19.61 -10.19
N LEU A 784 10.93 20.37 -9.80
CA LEU A 784 11.00 21.03 -8.49
C LEU A 784 9.80 21.96 -8.27
N GLU A 785 9.47 22.78 -9.26
CA GLU A 785 8.29 23.67 -9.26
C GLU A 785 6.98 22.89 -9.01
N GLN A 786 6.83 21.69 -9.57
CA GLN A 786 5.64 20.85 -9.32
C GLN A 786 5.59 20.33 -7.89
N TYR A 787 6.73 20.13 -7.23
CA TYR A 787 6.83 19.78 -5.81
C TYR A 787 6.59 20.99 -4.90
N GLU A 788 7.09 22.17 -5.29
CA GLU A 788 6.78 23.46 -4.66
C GLU A 788 5.27 23.76 -4.69
N PHE A 789 4.64 23.58 -5.85
CA PHE A 789 3.21 23.76 -6.02
C PHE A 789 2.38 22.80 -5.15
N CYS A 790 2.90 21.59 -4.86
CA CYS A 790 2.24 20.70 -3.89
C CYS A 790 2.17 21.32 -2.49
N TYR A 791 3.25 21.96 -2.01
CA TYR A 791 3.27 22.66 -0.73
C TYR A 791 2.39 23.91 -0.74
N LYS A 792 2.51 24.73 -1.79
CA LYS A 792 1.75 25.99 -1.92
C LYS A 792 0.23 25.77 -1.92
N VAL A 793 -0.28 24.81 -2.69
CA VAL A 793 -1.72 24.50 -2.73
C VAL A 793 -2.22 23.99 -1.36
N VAL A 794 -1.38 23.28 -0.60
CA VAL A 794 -1.73 22.81 0.75
C VAL A 794 -1.76 23.97 1.75
N GLN A 795 -0.84 24.93 1.65
CA GLN A 795 -0.87 26.17 2.44
C GLN A 795 -2.15 26.98 2.15
N GLU A 796 -2.40 27.32 0.88
CA GLU A 796 -3.59 28.08 0.47
C GLU A 796 -4.89 27.37 0.87
N TYR A 797 -4.94 26.04 0.84
CA TYR A 797 -6.08 25.26 1.32
C TYR A 797 -6.28 25.39 2.84
N ILE A 798 -5.21 25.32 3.62
CA ILE A 798 -5.27 25.46 5.08
C ILE A 798 -5.67 26.90 5.46
N ASP A 799 -5.13 27.91 4.79
CA ASP A 799 -5.47 29.31 5.05
C ASP A 799 -6.95 29.60 4.74
N ALA A 800 -7.43 29.17 3.57
CA ALA A 800 -8.81 29.35 3.13
C ALA A 800 -9.85 28.59 3.97
N PHE A 801 -9.43 27.54 4.69
CA PHE A 801 -10.27 26.75 5.58
C PHE A 801 -9.77 26.76 7.04
N SER A 802 -9.05 27.82 7.45
CA SER A 802 -8.43 27.96 8.78
C SER A 802 -9.41 27.91 9.95
N ASP A 803 -10.70 28.17 9.72
CA ASP A 803 -11.76 28.01 10.71
C ASP A 803 -12.22 26.55 10.94
N TYR A 804 -11.82 25.62 10.07
CA TYR A 804 -12.26 24.22 10.07
C TYR A 804 -11.83 23.50 11.36
N ALA A 805 -12.78 22.84 12.02
CA ALA A 805 -12.63 22.39 13.41
C ALA A 805 -11.49 21.36 13.65
N ASN A 806 -11.00 20.69 12.62
CA ASN A 806 -9.87 19.77 12.73
C ASN A 806 -8.51 20.49 12.77
N PHE A 807 -8.42 21.79 12.40
CA PHE A 807 -7.16 22.54 12.32
C PHE A 807 -6.84 23.36 13.59
N LYS A 808 -7.58 23.14 14.69
CA LYS A 808 -7.56 23.94 15.92
C LYS A 808 -7.30 23.09 17.16
#